data_AF-A0A976DD27-F1
#
_entry.id   AF-A0A976DD27-F1
#
_cell.length_a   1.000
_cell.length_b   1.000
_cell.length_c   1.000
_cell.angle_alpha   90.00
_cell.angle_beta   90.00
_cell.angle_gamma   90.00
#
_symmetry.space_group_name_H-M   'P 1'
#
loop_
_entity.id
_entity.type
_entity.pdbx_description
1 polymer ?
#
loop_
_entity_poly.entity_id
_entity_poly.type
_entity_poly.pdbx_seq_one_letter_code
_entity_poly.pdbx_strand_id
1 'polypeptide(L)'
;MKTMLKIGVVFGFVLAAIVGTQHFLSEQKTPLKSAGRQLQSLPRARAAIVYFEYEPDPNNYEDQQLKLQLERRTDNQLYLVDNAKTELGRHVYYAVNGAVNSVDARILTQKPLLPNRWIHLVKYTTEVSNINSESWLTSAFNVAAGQAKYAAVAEVMFWIRDSLAKTPDKLAYTQPLWPHNGAMGDVGIFKQTPAFVLPDHKRYGSESMPREEPLQNLKKVSWNTRDDKFRLMYAGEVAGLIQHMGAKNGRGITKFDTKQLDEAAKWLANSTPAAAFSVDFEPGNVDDGWHWDMGDPNFRKTMYDLSERIYKKHGKLFYSWISEPLTFDFQGQTFRLDGYANDSWSGGKKNIDDYLAIHQNPKLVQNIQIPHYGIMMAGFGYTSSTVNTDDSQTQPAHVWKAPVNWYLRNLDMLNLKSLVTPPHVKILNFIWPHEDKPQDARRSYTRRFKIGNNTQGHVRQRENRVMYPMNLVRDAVFVHLCNPRIFYTNYWLFGESYNPYQTLRYANINGTLSCLSQNAGGFFVYEYQGKDTPACPKLDQDYVGKDALGVAAMVQAHELFAKYQQVLDGNQVRESYVFEYQRSHNTKPIKAIWQNDTGEFARAFKHNQPWLQVWKHPKTGKRLLLFQDNFADAFEPITFNVVVDGKKIVRQTIGNQLYTEVF
;
A
#
# COMPACT_ATOMS: atom_id res chain seq x y z
N MET A 1 -57.94 7.21 37.96
CA MET A 1 -57.46 6.27 36.93
C MET A 1 -57.89 6.55 35.48
N LYS A 2 -58.50 7.70 35.12
CA LYS A 2 -58.89 8.00 33.72
C LYS A 2 -58.01 9.03 32.98
N THR A 3 -57.04 9.64 33.66
CA THR A 3 -56.21 10.71 33.09
C THR A 3 -54.80 10.25 32.69
N MET A 4 -54.24 9.20 33.32
CA MET A 4 -52.91 8.66 32.95
C MET A 4 -52.93 7.83 31.65
N LEU A 5 -54.05 7.22 31.29
CA LEU A 5 -54.15 6.39 30.09
C LEU A 5 -54.11 7.21 28.78
N LYS A 6 -54.53 8.49 28.83
CA LYS A 6 -54.52 9.37 27.65
C LYS A 6 -53.14 9.95 27.33
N ILE A 7 -52.28 10.13 28.32
CA ILE A 7 -50.91 10.63 28.09
C ILE A 7 -50.02 9.53 27.51
N GLY A 8 -50.15 8.29 27.98
CA GLY A 8 -49.37 7.15 27.46
C GLY A 8 -49.69 6.80 26.00
N VAL A 9 -50.96 6.90 25.59
CA VAL A 9 -51.36 6.63 24.19
C VAL A 9 -50.94 7.77 23.25
N VAL A 10 -51.00 9.02 23.69
CA VAL A 10 -50.56 10.17 22.87
C VAL A 10 -49.03 10.19 22.73
N PHE A 11 -48.28 9.89 23.79
CA PHE A 11 -46.82 9.76 23.70
C PHE A 11 -46.39 8.58 22.82
N GLY A 12 -47.12 7.46 22.87
CA GLY A 12 -46.86 6.30 22.00
C GLY A 12 -47.10 6.60 20.52
N PHE A 13 -48.15 7.36 20.19
CA PHE A 13 -48.41 7.80 18.81
C PHE A 13 -47.40 8.84 18.32
N VAL A 14 -46.95 9.76 19.17
CA VAL A 14 -45.93 10.75 18.80
C VAL A 14 -44.57 10.09 18.61
N LEU A 15 -44.17 9.14 19.47
CA LEU A 15 -42.93 8.37 19.26
C LEU A 15 -43.02 7.47 18.02
N ALA A 16 -44.14 6.79 17.79
CA ALA A 16 -44.32 5.95 16.60
C ALA A 16 -44.37 6.80 15.31
N ALA A 17 -44.91 8.02 15.36
CA ALA A 17 -44.89 8.95 14.25
C ALA A 17 -43.49 9.52 14.00
N ILE A 18 -42.70 9.81 15.04
CA ILE A 18 -41.30 10.28 14.92
C ILE A 18 -40.38 9.16 14.44
N VAL A 19 -40.51 7.95 14.99
CA VAL A 19 -39.77 6.77 14.52
C VAL A 19 -40.21 6.38 13.11
N GLY A 20 -41.52 6.45 12.83
CA GLY A 20 -42.07 6.21 11.49
C GLY A 20 -41.61 7.24 10.47
N THR A 21 -41.52 8.54 10.81
CA THR A 21 -40.97 9.57 9.91
C THR A 21 -39.46 9.51 9.81
N GLN A 22 -38.71 9.16 10.86
CA GLN A 22 -37.27 8.90 10.75
C GLN A 22 -37.00 7.66 9.88
N HIS A 23 -37.84 6.62 9.97
CA HIS A 23 -37.71 5.44 9.11
C HIS A 23 -38.10 5.76 7.66
N PHE A 24 -39.21 6.47 7.42
CA PHE A 24 -39.63 6.90 6.09
C PHE A 24 -38.67 7.92 5.43
N LEU A 25 -38.06 8.81 6.21
CA LEU A 25 -37.03 9.74 5.72
C LEU A 25 -35.68 9.05 5.51
N SER A 26 -35.39 7.93 6.20
CA SER A 26 -34.23 7.08 5.93
C SER A 26 -34.43 6.12 4.73
N GLU A 27 -35.68 5.74 4.44
CA GLU A 27 -36.04 4.77 3.40
C GLU A 27 -36.50 5.39 2.08
N GLN A 28 -36.69 6.71 2.00
CA GLN A 28 -36.68 7.41 0.71
C GLN A 28 -35.24 7.51 0.17
N LYS A 29 -34.73 6.34 -0.25
CA LYS A 29 -33.86 6.21 -1.42
C LYS A 29 -34.57 6.89 -2.59
N THR A 30 -34.39 8.19 -2.70
CA THR A 30 -34.35 8.77 -4.03
C THR A 30 -33.08 8.16 -4.64
N PRO A 31 -33.16 7.33 -5.71
CA PRO A 31 -31.96 7.16 -6.50
C PRO A 31 -31.58 8.58 -6.88
N LEU A 32 -30.38 9.01 -6.51
CA LEU A 32 -29.72 10.07 -7.26
C LEU A 32 -29.68 9.54 -8.69
N LYS A 33 -30.74 9.83 -9.45
CA LYS A 33 -30.74 9.73 -10.90
C LYS A 33 -29.63 10.67 -11.29
N SER A 34 -28.44 10.12 -11.57
CA SER A 34 -27.45 10.83 -12.35
C SER A 34 -28.21 11.29 -13.59
N ALA A 35 -28.45 12.58 -13.73
CA ALA A 35 -29.16 13.17 -14.86
C ALA A 35 -28.25 13.20 -16.10
N GLY A 36 -27.67 12.04 -16.43
CA GLY A 36 -27.04 11.71 -17.69
C GLY A 36 -27.81 10.53 -18.28
N ARG A 37 -28.13 10.60 -19.57
CA ARG A 37 -28.75 9.50 -20.31
C ARG A 37 -27.85 8.27 -20.15
N GLN A 38 -28.34 7.21 -19.49
CA GLN A 38 -27.57 5.96 -19.39
C GLN A 38 -27.29 5.45 -20.80
N LEU A 39 -26.01 5.36 -21.15
CA LEU A 39 -25.57 4.84 -22.43
C LEU A 39 -25.97 3.35 -22.52
N GLN A 40 -26.58 2.96 -23.62
CA GLN A 40 -27.05 1.58 -23.81
C GLN A 40 -25.88 0.66 -24.18
N SER A 41 -25.93 -0.61 -23.77
CA SER A 41 -24.93 -1.60 -24.15
C SER A 41 -25.07 -2.00 -25.63
N LEU A 42 -23.94 -2.19 -26.30
CA LEU A 42 -23.85 -2.68 -27.67
C LEU A 42 -23.68 -4.21 -27.67
N PRO A 43 -24.19 -4.93 -28.69
CA PRO A 43 -24.30 -6.40 -28.69
C PRO A 43 -22.97 -7.18 -28.57
N ARG A 44 -21.82 -6.56 -28.87
CA ARG A 44 -20.50 -7.20 -28.77
C ARG A 44 -19.43 -6.20 -28.38
N ALA A 45 -18.86 -6.36 -27.20
CA ALA A 45 -17.77 -5.48 -26.73
C ALA A 45 -16.47 -5.64 -27.54
N ARG A 46 -16.26 -6.82 -28.17
CA ARG A 46 -14.99 -7.22 -28.82
C ARG A 46 -13.77 -6.97 -27.91
N ALA A 47 -13.98 -7.09 -26.60
CA ALA A 47 -12.99 -6.91 -25.56
C ALA A 47 -13.10 -8.07 -24.55
N ALA A 48 -12.00 -8.38 -23.86
CA ALA A 48 -11.92 -9.47 -22.89
C ALA A 48 -11.14 -9.04 -21.65
N ILE A 49 -11.53 -9.61 -20.50
CA ILE A 49 -10.80 -9.55 -19.24
C ILE A 49 -9.82 -10.73 -19.23
N VAL A 50 -8.53 -10.45 -19.07
CA VAL A 50 -7.49 -11.46 -18.87
C VAL A 50 -7.02 -11.37 -17.41
N TYR A 51 -7.44 -12.32 -16.59
CA TYR A 51 -7.15 -12.31 -15.16
C TYR A 51 -5.70 -12.69 -14.83
N PHE A 52 -5.16 -12.08 -13.78
CA PHE A 52 -3.92 -12.52 -13.12
C PHE A 52 -4.27 -13.50 -12.00
N GLU A 53 -3.84 -14.76 -12.16
CA GLU A 53 -3.98 -15.81 -11.13
C GLU A 53 -5.39 -15.90 -10.51
N TYR A 54 -6.40 -15.90 -11.37
CA TYR A 54 -7.79 -15.99 -10.96
C TYR A 54 -8.61 -16.75 -12.02
N GLU A 55 -9.18 -17.87 -11.60
CA GLU A 55 -10.08 -18.74 -12.35
C GLU A 55 -11.23 -19.17 -11.42
N PRO A 56 -12.37 -18.44 -11.44
CA PRO A 56 -13.46 -18.64 -10.50
C PRO A 56 -14.11 -20.00 -10.68
N ASP A 57 -14.45 -20.67 -9.59
CA ASP A 57 -15.29 -21.86 -9.58
C ASP A 57 -16.78 -21.46 -9.56
N PRO A 58 -17.56 -21.79 -10.62
CA PRO A 58 -18.98 -21.43 -10.68
C PRO A 58 -19.83 -22.04 -9.57
N ASN A 59 -19.34 -23.08 -8.89
CA ASN A 59 -20.05 -23.78 -7.81
C ASN A 59 -19.61 -23.33 -6.42
N ASN A 60 -18.52 -22.55 -6.32
CA ASN A 60 -18.05 -22.03 -5.04
C ASN A 60 -18.72 -20.69 -4.74
N TYR A 61 -19.30 -20.57 -3.54
CA TYR A 61 -20.03 -19.38 -3.12
C TYR A 61 -19.16 -18.12 -3.06
N GLU A 62 -17.94 -18.19 -2.51
CA GLU A 62 -17.05 -17.03 -2.43
C GLU A 62 -16.71 -16.48 -3.83
N ASP A 63 -16.48 -17.35 -4.81
CA ASP A 63 -16.19 -16.96 -6.20
C ASP A 63 -17.41 -16.36 -6.92
N GLN A 64 -18.63 -16.55 -6.41
CA GLN A 64 -19.84 -15.92 -6.97
C GLN A 64 -20.04 -14.46 -6.50
N GLN A 65 -19.28 -14.01 -5.50
CA GLN A 65 -19.42 -12.65 -4.95
C GLN A 65 -18.90 -11.56 -5.91
N LEU A 66 -18.17 -11.94 -6.97
CA LEU A 66 -17.68 -11.02 -7.99
C LEU A 66 -17.84 -11.62 -9.39
N LYS A 67 -18.60 -10.97 -10.26
CA LYS A 67 -18.84 -11.43 -11.64
C LYS A 67 -18.62 -10.30 -12.63
N LEU A 68 -17.37 -10.05 -12.96
CA LEU A 68 -17.00 -8.95 -13.84
C LEU A 68 -17.35 -9.25 -15.30
N GLN A 69 -17.89 -8.24 -15.97
CA GLN A 69 -18.14 -8.21 -17.41
C GLN A 69 -17.70 -6.85 -17.99
N LEU A 70 -17.21 -6.87 -19.22
CA LEU A 70 -17.01 -5.67 -20.02
C LEU A 70 -18.23 -5.42 -20.90
N GLU A 71 -18.75 -4.20 -20.85
CA GLU A 71 -19.79 -3.71 -21.75
C GLU A 71 -19.22 -2.61 -22.63
N ARG A 72 -19.46 -2.70 -23.94
CA ARG A 72 -19.27 -1.53 -24.80
C ARG A 72 -20.58 -0.78 -24.87
N ARG A 73 -20.57 0.53 -24.66
CA ARG A 73 -21.81 1.34 -24.68
C ARG A 73 -21.92 2.20 -25.94
N THR A 74 -23.02 2.93 -26.10
CA THR A 74 -23.34 3.72 -27.31
C THR A 74 -22.35 4.83 -27.66
N ASP A 75 -21.50 5.24 -26.73
CA ASP A 75 -20.34 6.13 -26.95
C ASP A 75 -19.11 5.38 -27.51
N ASN A 76 -19.28 4.09 -27.80
CA ASN A 76 -18.25 3.17 -28.25
C ASN A 76 -17.10 2.95 -27.24
N GLN A 77 -17.29 3.30 -25.96
CA GLN A 77 -16.31 3.08 -24.88
C GLN A 77 -16.60 1.80 -24.09
N LEU A 78 -15.58 1.30 -23.38
CA LEU A 78 -15.68 0.12 -22.53
C LEU A 78 -15.98 0.49 -21.09
N TYR A 79 -16.89 -0.23 -20.45
CA TYR A 79 -17.30 -0.04 -19.07
C TYR A 79 -17.21 -1.38 -18.32
N LEU A 80 -16.87 -1.31 -17.04
CA LEU A 80 -16.86 -2.46 -16.16
C LEU A 80 -18.22 -2.60 -15.48
N VAL A 81 -18.75 -3.82 -15.43
CA VAL A 81 -19.97 -4.17 -14.69
C VAL A 81 -19.68 -5.36 -13.80
N ASP A 82 -20.25 -5.35 -12.60
CA ASP A 82 -20.28 -6.50 -11.69
C ASP A 82 -21.71 -7.06 -11.66
N ASN A 83 -21.90 -8.24 -12.26
CA ASN A 83 -23.19 -8.93 -12.32
C ASN A 83 -23.44 -9.83 -11.09
N ALA A 84 -22.57 -9.79 -10.08
CA ALA A 84 -22.80 -10.54 -8.85
C ALA A 84 -24.07 -10.02 -8.17
N LYS A 85 -24.93 -10.93 -7.71
CA LYS A 85 -26.13 -10.55 -6.97
C LYS A 85 -25.71 -9.94 -5.64
N THR A 86 -26.17 -8.72 -5.36
CA THR A 86 -26.00 -8.14 -4.02
C THR A 86 -26.82 -8.93 -3.04
N GLU A 87 -26.21 -9.30 -1.92
CA GLU A 87 -26.86 -10.07 -0.88
C GLU A 87 -27.71 -9.16 0.00
N LEU A 88 -28.87 -9.66 0.42
CA LEU A 88 -29.78 -8.92 1.26
C LEU A 88 -29.10 -8.59 2.61
N GLY A 89 -29.20 -7.32 3.04
CA GLY A 89 -28.59 -6.86 4.28
C GLY A 89 -27.09 -6.60 4.22
N ARG A 90 -26.47 -6.69 3.03
CA ARG A 90 -25.04 -6.38 2.82
C ARG A 90 -24.85 -5.19 1.90
N HIS A 91 -23.87 -4.37 2.24
CA HIS A 91 -23.39 -3.24 1.47
C HIS A 91 -22.10 -3.63 0.74
N VAL A 92 -21.89 -3.03 -0.43
CA VAL A 92 -20.69 -3.24 -1.25
C VAL A 92 -19.99 -1.91 -1.46
N TYR A 93 -18.67 -1.93 -1.54
CA TYR A 93 -17.81 -0.79 -1.85
C TYR A 93 -16.79 -1.21 -2.89
N TYR A 94 -16.48 -0.33 -3.84
CA TYR A 94 -15.57 -0.61 -4.95
C TYR A 94 -14.42 0.38 -4.99
N ALA A 95 -13.22 -0.14 -5.19
CA ALA A 95 -12.03 0.62 -5.52
C ALA A 95 -11.42 0.06 -6.81
N VAL A 96 -11.16 0.93 -7.77
CA VAL A 96 -10.51 0.61 -9.04
C VAL A 96 -9.21 1.40 -9.10
N ASN A 97 -8.07 0.71 -9.15
CA ASN A 97 -6.74 1.33 -9.08
C ASN A 97 -6.58 2.28 -7.87
N GLY A 98 -7.21 1.93 -6.74
CA GLY A 98 -7.23 2.73 -5.52
C GLY A 98 -8.14 3.96 -5.55
N ALA A 99 -8.81 4.25 -6.68
CA ALA A 99 -9.82 5.29 -6.76
C ALA A 99 -11.20 4.70 -6.45
N VAL A 100 -12.00 5.48 -5.71
CA VAL A 100 -13.40 5.18 -5.44
C VAL A 100 -14.26 6.12 -6.27
N ASN A 101 -15.51 5.73 -6.53
CA ASN A 101 -16.46 6.65 -7.14
C ASN A 101 -16.63 7.89 -6.25
N SER A 102 -16.38 9.07 -6.81
CA SER A 102 -16.32 10.33 -6.06
C SER A 102 -17.67 10.82 -5.54
N VAL A 103 -18.78 10.22 -6.01
CA VAL A 103 -20.15 10.51 -5.53
C VAL A 103 -20.62 9.44 -4.55
N ASP A 104 -20.45 8.16 -4.88
CA ASP A 104 -20.85 7.04 -4.03
C ASP A 104 -19.97 5.81 -4.27
N ALA A 105 -19.08 5.51 -3.33
CA ALA A 105 -18.14 4.39 -3.38
C ALA A 105 -18.81 3.01 -3.45
N ARG A 106 -20.12 2.92 -3.22
CA ARG A 106 -20.90 1.67 -3.36
C ARG A 106 -21.26 1.36 -4.80
N ILE A 107 -21.03 2.31 -5.70
CA ILE A 107 -21.25 2.17 -7.14
C ILE A 107 -19.90 1.96 -7.81
N LEU A 108 -19.75 0.83 -8.51
CA LEU A 108 -18.60 0.61 -9.38
C LEU A 108 -18.48 1.76 -10.39
N THR A 109 -17.25 2.24 -10.62
CA THR A 109 -16.97 3.37 -11.50
C THR A 109 -17.79 3.31 -12.80
N GLN A 110 -18.40 4.45 -13.14
CA GLN A 110 -19.15 4.60 -14.40
C GLN A 110 -18.31 5.37 -15.43
N LYS A 111 -16.99 5.45 -15.25
CA LYS A 111 -16.06 6.00 -16.23
C LYS A 111 -15.62 4.92 -17.22
N PRO A 112 -15.37 5.29 -18.48
CA PRO A 112 -14.72 4.41 -19.44
C PRO A 112 -13.42 3.80 -18.90
N LEU A 113 -13.28 2.49 -19.02
CA LEU A 113 -12.00 1.83 -18.79
C LEU A 113 -11.06 2.11 -19.95
N LEU A 114 -9.81 2.36 -19.62
CA LEU A 114 -8.77 2.50 -20.62
C LEU A 114 -8.22 1.10 -20.98
N PRO A 115 -8.20 0.71 -22.28
CA PRO A 115 -7.71 -0.60 -22.69
C PRO A 115 -6.18 -0.70 -22.51
N ASN A 116 -5.66 -1.92 -22.64
CA ASN A 116 -4.24 -2.23 -22.67
C ASN A 116 -3.46 -1.74 -21.44
N ARG A 117 -4.03 -1.97 -20.25
CA ARG A 117 -3.38 -1.75 -18.96
C ARG A 117 -3.91 -2.70 -17.91
N TRP A 118 -3.13 -2.88 -16.85
CA TRP A 118 -3.57 -3.58 -15.66
C TRP A 118 -4.58 -2.75 -14.87
N ILE A 119 -5.58 -3.45 -14.37
CA ILE A 119 -6.60 -2.93 -13.47
C ILE A 119 -6.52 -3.75 -12.19
N HIS A 120 -6.43 -3.05 -11.07
CA HIS A 120 -6.63 -3.60 -9.74
C HIS A 120 -8.03 -3.24 -9.29
N LEU A 121 -8.84 -4.25 -8.93
CA LEU A 121 -10.17 -4.04 -8.41
C LEU A 121 -10.29 -4.71 -7.03
N VAL A 122 -10.77 -3.94 -6.07
CA VAL A 122 -11.15 -4.41 -4.75
C VAL A 122 -12.64 -4.15 -4.57
N LYS A 123 -13.37 -5.20 -4.20
CA LYS A 123 -14.76 -5.14 -3.75
C LYS A 123 -14.79 -5.51 -2.28
N TYR A 124 -15.23 -4.58 -1.43
CA TYR A 124 -15.44 -4.83 -0.01
C TYR A 124 -16.93 -5.00 0.26
N THR A 125 -17.33 -6.14 0.81
CA THR A 125 -18.72 -6.46 1.15
C THR A 125 -18.87 -6.53 2.66
N THR A 126 -19.89 -5.91 3.24
CA THR A 126 -20.07 -5.86 4.70
C THR A 126 -21.52 -5.68 5.15
N GLU A 127 -21.83 -6.08 6.38
CA GLU A 127 -23.10 -5.83 7.06
C GLU A 127 -23.18 -4.47 7.76
N VAL A 128 -22.06 -3.74 7.88
CA VAL A 128 -22.08 -2.41 8.52
C VAL A 128 -22.70 -1.35 7.60
N SER A 129 -23.51 -0.46 8.17
CA SER A 129 -24.24 0.55 7.41
C SER A 129 -23.31 1.67 6.95
N ASN A 130 -22.31 2.03 7.75
CA ASN A 130 -21.30 3.03 7.45
C ASN A 130 -19.88 2.49 7.71
N ILE A 131 -19.16 2.17 6.63
CA ILE A 131 -17.79 1.68 6.69
C ILE A 131 -16.79 2.67 7.32
N ASN A 132 -17.13 3.95 7.49
CA ASN A 132 -16.22 4.89 8.14
C ASN A 132 -16.35 4.92 9.66
N SER A 133 -17.56 4.75 10.20
CA SER A 133 -17.82 4.79 11.64
C SER A 133 -17.90 3.41 12.30
N GLU A 134 -18.16 2.37 11.51
CA GLU A 134 -18.49 1.03 12.01
C GLU A 134 -17.52 -0.05 11.53
N SER A 135 -16.48 0.29 10.75
CA SER A 135 -15.55 -0.71 10.21
C SER A 135 -14.84 -1.53 11.28
N TRP A 136 -14.64 -0.99 12.48
CA TRP A 136 -14.09 -1.74 13.60
C TRP A 136 -14.93 -2.98 13.96
N LEU A 137 -16.25 -2.98 13.70
CA LEU A 137 -17.13 -4.14 13.94
C LEU A 137 -16.85 -5.33 13.01
N THR A 138 -16.07 -5.16 11.94
CA THR A 138 -15.79 -6.23 10.97
C THR A 138 -14.53 -7.03 11.28
N SER A 139 -13.79 -6.64 12.32
CA SER A 139 -12.56 -7.29 12.78
C SER A 139 -12.88 -8.55 13.60
N ALA A 140 -12.16 -9.65 13.35
CA ALA A 140 -12.32 -10.90 14.10
C ALA A 140 -11.98 -10.81 15.61
N PHE A 141 -11.19 -9.83 16.07
CA PHE A 141 -10.97 -9.54 17.50
C PHE A 141 -12.29 -9.24 18.23
N ASN A 142 -13.30 -8.71 17.52
CA ASN A 142 -14.64 -8.43 18.07
C ASN A 142 -15.61 -9.63 18.00
N VAL A 143 -15.17 -10.78 17.47
CA VAL A 143 -15.95 -12.04 17.47
C VAL A 143 -16.10 -12.58 18.88
N ALA A 144 -15.07 -12.45 19.73
CA ALA A 144 -15.10 -12.90 21.12
C ALA A 144 -16.16 -12.15 21.96
N ALA A 145 -16.54 -10.93 21.55
CA ALA A 145 -17.61 -10.14 22.18
C ALA A 145 -19.01 -10.41 21.59
N GLY A 146 -19.14 -11.31 20.60
CA GLY A 146 -20.42 -11.62 19.95
C GLY A 146 -20.99 -10.49 19.08
N GLN A 147 -20.20 -9.47 18.75
CA GLN A 147 -20.64 -8.25 18.06
C GLN A 147 -20.15 -8.17 16.60
N ALA A 148 -19.30 -9.11 16.17
CA ALA A 148 -18.70 -9.06 14.84
C ALA A 148 -19.74 -9.09 13.71
N LYS A 149 -19.64 -8.11 12.83
CA LYS A 149 -20.43 -8.01 11.60
C LYS A 149 -19.69 -8.69 10.45
N TYR A 150 -20.44 -9.23 9.50
CA TYR A 150 -19.82 -9.83 8.32
C TYR A 150 -19.01 -8.80 7.54
N ALA A 151 -17.84 -9.23 7.09
CA ALA A 151 -17.10 -8.61 6.00
C ALA A 151 -16.40 -9.66 5.15
N ALA A 152 -16.21 -9.31 3.87
CA ALA A 152 -15.39 -10.05 2.93
C ALA A 152 -14.77 -9.08 1.93
N VAL A 153 -13.54 -9.36 1.53
CA VAL A 153 -12.86 -8.61 0.47
C VAL A 153 -12.68 -9.53 -0.72
N ALA A 154 -13.12 -9.12 -1.91
CA ALA A 154 -12.78 -9.76 -3.18
C ALA A 154 -11.78 -8.87 -3.93
N GLU A 155 -10.59 -9.40 -4.19
CA GLU A 155 -9.53 -8.71 -4.92
C GLU A 155 -9.28 -9.45 -6.24
N VAL A 156 -9.26 -8.72 -7.35
CA VAL A 156 -8.85 -9.23 -8.65
C VAL A 156 -7.96 -8.25 -9.37
N MET A 157 -6.97 -8.79 -10.08
CA MET A 157 -6.11 -8.04 -10.98
C MET A 157 -6.29 -8.59 -12.38
N PHE A 158 -6.49 -7.72 -13.36
CA PHE A 158 -6.76 -8.14 -14.72
C PHE A 158 -6.32 -7.12 -15.75
N TRP A 159 -6.06 -7.62 -16.96
CA TRP A 159 -5.75 -6.84 -18.14
C TRP A 159 -6.98 -6.73 -19.03
N ILE A 160 -7.21 -5.54 -19.59
CA ILE A 160 -8.27 -5.32 -20.58
C ILE A 160 -7.67 -5.43 -21.98
N ARG A 161 -8.06 -6.48 -22.70
CA ARG A 161 -7.73 -6.63 -24.12
C ARG A 161 -8.90 -6.11 -24.95
N ASP A 162 -8.69 -5.05 -25.73
CA ASP A 162 -9.67 -4.53 -26.67
C ASP A 162 -9.17 -4.68 -28.12
N SER A 163 -9.87 -5.49 -28.92
CA SER A 163 -9.51 -5.71 -30.33
C SER A 163 -9.93 -4.57 -31.26
N LEU A 164 -10.72 -3.60 -30.77
CA LEU A 164 -11.12 -2.41 -31.52
C LEU A 164 -10.27 -1.18 -31.20
N ALA A 165 -9.51 -1.23 -30.11
CA ALA A 165 -8.62 -0.14 -29.74
C ALA A 165 -7.44 -0.10 -30.73
N LYS A 166 -7.39 0.94 -31.57
CA LYS A 166 -6.14 1.33 -32.24
C LYS A 166 -5.24 1.86 -31.15
N THR A 167 -4.23 1.10 -30.72
CA THR A 167 -3.35 1.36 -29.57
C THR A 167 -3.11 2.86 -29.34
N PRO A 168 -3.87 3.53 -28.46
CA PRO A 168 -3.67 4.95 -28.23
C PRO A 168 -2.93 5.13 -26.91
N ASP A 169 -1.94 6.00 -26.96
CA ASP A 169 -1.05 6.47 -25.90
C ASP A 169 0.09 5.53 -25.50
N LYS A 170 1.29 5.90 -25.97
CA LYS A 170 2.56 5.39 -25.47
C LYS A 170 2.66 5.78 -23.99
N LEU A 171 2.49 4.81 -23.11
CA LEU A 171 2.71 5.01 -21.68
C LEU A 171 4.17 5.44 -21.45
N ALA A 172 4.38 6.33 -20.49
CA ALA A 172 5.71 6.85 -20.17
C ALA A 172 6.63 5.81 -19.50
N TYR A 173 6.22 4.55 -19.38
CA TYR A 173 6.91 3.47 -18.68
C TYR A 173 6.47 2.11 -19.23
N THR A 174 7.27 1.08 -18.98
CA THR A 174 6.96 -0.29 -19.44
C THR A 174 5.82 -0.88 -18.62
N GLN A 175 4.75 -1.32 -19.29
CA GLN A 175 3.72 -2.14 -18.66
C GLN A 175 4.28 -3.54 -18.37
N PRO A 176 3.86 -4.20 -17.27
CA PRO A 176 4.20 -5.60 -17.06
C PRO A 176 3.40 -6.43 -18.05
N LEU A 177 3.88 -6.57 -19.28
CA LEU A 177 3.19 -7.39 -20.26
C LEU A 177 3.62 -8.84 -20.07
N TRP A 178 2.61 -9.68 -20.02
CA TRP A 178 2.77 -11.10 -20.20
C TRP A 178 3.01 -11.39 -21.67
N PRO A 179 3.97 -12.27 -22.00
CA PRO A 179 3.94 -12.95 -23.29
C PRO A 179 2.66 -13.79 -23.41
N HIS A 180 2.02 -13.79 -24.59
CA HIS A 180 1.11 -14.84 -25.04
C HIS A 180 -0.26 -15.05 -24.34
N ASN A 181 -0.82 -14.06 -23.63
CA ASN A 181 -2.15 -14.15 -22.99
C ASN A 181 -2.31 -15.31 -21.98
N GLY A 182 -1.22 -15.90 -21.46
CA GLY A 182 -1.26 -16.95 -20.45
C GLY A 182 -0.78 -16.40 -19.11
N ALA A 183 -1.67 -16.28 -18.13
CA ALA A 183 -1.35 -15.76 -16.81
C ALA A 183 -0.71 -16.83 -15.90
N MET A 184 0.53 -17.24 -16.15
CA MET A 184 1.40 -17.91 -15.15
C MET A 184 2.93 -17.64 -15.30
N GLY A 185 3.53 -16.89 -14.38
CA GLY A 185 4.95 -17.00 -14.06
C GLY A 185 6.07 -16.36 -14.90
N ASP A 186 5.84 -15.27 -15.64
CA ASP A 186 6.95 -14.40 -16.09
C ASP A 186 6.40 -12.99 -16.30
N VAL A 187 6.68 -12.07 -15.37
CA VAL A 187 6.20 -10.68 -15.44
C VAL A 187 6.78 -9.96 -16.65
N GLY A 188 7.85 -10.49 -17.25
CA GLY A 188 8.58 -9.89 -18.36
C GLY A 188 9.19 -8.53 -18.03
N ILE A 189 9.01 -8.00 -16.81
CA ILE A 189 9.29 -6.60 -16.49
C ILE A 189 10.77 -6.30 -16.67
N PHE A 190 11.66 -7.14 -16.14
CA PHE A 190 13.10 -6.96 -16.28
C PHE A 190 13.54 -7.08 -17.74
N LYS A 191 12.93 -8.01 -18.51
CA LYS A 191 13.24 -8.23 -19.94
C LYS A 191 12.76 -7.08 -20.82
N GLN A 192 11.57 -6.55 -20.57
CA GLN A 192 10.89 -5.56 -21.42
C GLN A 192 11.19 -4.11 -21.04
N THR A 193 11.59 -3.84 -19.79
CA THR A 193 11.92 -2.48 -19.37
C THR A 193 13.19 -2.00 -20.09
N PRO A 194 13.20 -0.80 -20.69
CA PRO A 194 14.40 -0.18 -21.24
C PRO A 194 15.51 -0.11 -20.18
N ALA A 195 16.76 -0.12 -20.64
CA ALA A 195 17.89 0.07 -19.74
C ALA A 195 17.84 1.47 -19.12
N PHE A 196 18.13 1.54 -17.82
CA PHE A 196 18.30 2.81 -17.12
C PHE A 196 19.35 2.67 -16.01
N VAL A 197 19.95 3.81 -15.68
CA VAL A 197 20.98 3.93 -14.63
C VAL A 197 20.47 4.88 -13.56
N LEU A 198 20.66 4.53 -12.29
CA LEU A 198 20.41 5.42 -11.16
C LEU A 198 21.69 6.16 -10.76
N PRO A 199 21.59 7.37 -10.19
CA PRO A 199 22.76 8.07 -9.67
C PRO A 199 23.34 7.29 -8.48
N ASP A 200 24.64 7.41 -8.23
CA ASP A 200 25.37 6.60 -7.23
C ASP A 200 24.81 6.69 -5.80
N HIS A 201 24.12 7.78 -5.48
CA HIS A 201 23.50 8.02 -4.18
C HIS A 201 22.10 7.39 -4.03
N LYS A 202 21.57 6.74 -5.07
CA LYS A 202 20.30 6.00 -5.08
C LYS A 202 20.53 4.56 -5.47
N ARG A 203 20.01 3.63 -4.68
CA ARG A 203 20.03 2.19 -4.97
C ARG A 203 18.69 1.57 -4.66
N TYR A 204 18.43 0.41 -5.25
CA TYR A 204 17.18 -0.29 -4.98
C TYR A 204 17.28 -1.78 -5.26
N GLY A 205 16.41 -2.56 -4.63
CA GLY A 205 16.32 -4.01 -4.84
C GLY A 205 15.53 -4.68 -3.73
N SER A 206 15.67 -5.99 -3.63
CA SER A 206 15.18 -6.80 -2.53
C SER A 206 16.35 -7.54 -1.89
N GLU A 207 16.17 -8.00 -0.67
CA GLU A 207 17.05 -8.97 -0.02
C GLU A 207 17.11 -10.28 -0.84
N SER A 208 15.96 -10.73 -1.32
CA SER A 208 15.81 -11.90 -2.17
C SER A 208 16.03 -11.54 -3.64
N MET A 209 16.53 -12.50 -4.43
CA MET A 209 16.68 -12.33 -5.88
C MET A 209 15.69 -13.24 -6.61
N PRO A 210 14.99 -12.73 -7.65
CA PRO A 210 14.22 -13.60 -8.53
C PRO A 210 15.17 -14.57 -9.25
N ARG A 211 15.18 -15.84 -8.84
CA ARG A 211 16.23 -16.80 -9.21
C ARG A 211 16.15 -17.22 -10.67
N GLU A 212 14.98 -17.16 -11.30
CA GLU A 212 14.86 -17.43 -12.74
C GLU A 212 15.16 -16.21 -13.62
N GLU A 213 15.36 -15.02 -13.05
CA GLU A 213 15.68 -13.83 -13.85
C GLU A 213 17.19 -13.77 -14.16
N PRO A 214 17.60 -13.72 -15.45
CA PRO A 214 19.00 -13.56 -15.80
C PRO A 214 19.61 -12.29 -15.19
N LEU A 215 20.80 -12.42 -14.61
CA LEU A 215 21.53 -11.32 -13.96
C LEU A 215 21.68 -10.08 -14.86
N GLN A 216 21.85 -10.28 -16.17
CA GLN A 216 21.94 -9.19 -17.14
C GLN A 216 20.69 -8.32 -17.19
N ASN A 217 19.49 -8.90 -17.02
CA ASN A 217 18.23 -8.17 -17.05
C ASN A 217 18.03 -7.37 -15.76
N LEU A 218 18.44 -7.93 -14.62
CA LEU A 218 18.47 -7.23 -13.34
C LEU A 218 19.43 -6.01 -13.41
N LYS A 219 20.66 -6.21 -13.89
CA LYS A 219 21.65 -5.13 -14.06
C LYS A 219 21.17 -4.04 -15.02
N LYS A 220 20.51 -4.42 -16.12
CA LYS A 220 19.97 -3.49 -17.12
C LYS A 220 19.03 -2.44 -16.52
N VAL A 221 18.24 -2.84 -15.51
CA VAL A 221 17.33 -1.93 -14.80
C VAL A 221 17.93 -1.37 -13.52
N SER A 222 19.25 -1.45 -13.30
CA SER A 222 19.92 -1.00 -12.06
C SER A 222 19.45 -1.69 -10.77
N TRP A 223 18.84 -2.88 -10.85
CA TRP A 223 18.53 -3.66 -9.66
C TRP A 223 19.84 -4.01 -8.93
N ASN A 224 19.88 -3.78 -7.61
CA ASN A 224 21.09 -4.05 -6.85
C ASN A 224 21.31 -5.57 -6.71
N THR A 225 22.30 -6.05 -7.44
CA THR A 225 22.73 -7.46 -7.48
C THR A 225 24.04 -7.69 -6.75
N ARG A 226 24.62 -6.64 -6.15
CA ARG A 226 25.86 -6.72 -5.39
C ARG A 226 25.58 -7.30 -4.01
N ASP A 227 26.62 -7.84 -3.39
CA ASP A 227 26.54 -8.36 -2.01
C ASP A 227 26.32 -7.24 -0.98
N ASP A 228 26.54 -5.98 -1.36
CA ASP A 228 26.31 -4.80 -0.52
C ASP A 228 24.83 -4.38 -0.39
N LYS A 229 23.90 -5.13 -1.02
CA LYS A 229 22.46 -4.90 -0.95
C LYS A 229 21.94 -4.96 0.48
N PHE A 230 20.80 -4.31 0.71
CA PHE A 230 20.13 -4.33 2.00
C PHE A 230 19.89 -5.77 2.48
N ARG A 231 20.02 -6.00 3.79
CA ARG A 231 19.80 -7.29 4.42
C ARG A 231 18.97 -7.15 5.69
N LEU A 232 18.02 -8.07 5.89
CA LEU A 232 17.25 -8.23 7.12
C LEU A 232 17.77 -9.49 7.83
N MET A 233 18.36 -9.33 9.00
CA MET A 233 18.81 -10.46 9.81
C MET A 233 17.64 -10.98 10.63
N TYR A 234 17.38 -12.29 10.56
CA TYR A 234 16.26 -12.94 11.24
C TYR A 234 16.71 -13.63 12.53
N ALA A 235 15.79 -14.32 13.22
CA ALA A 235 16.02 -14.94 14.51
C ALA A 235 17.29 -15.83 14.58
N GLY A 236 17.64 -16.53 13.50
CA GLY A 236 18.83 -17.38 13.43
C GLY A 236 20.15 -16.61 13.55
N GLU A 237 20.33 -15.54 12.76
CA GLU A 237 21.52 -14.68 12.88
C GLU A 237 21.61 -14.04 14.26
N VAL A 238 20.47 -13.70 14.85
CA VAL A 238 20.41 -13.06 16.16
C VAL A 238 20.78 -14.04 17.27
N ALA A 239 20.30 -15.28 17.20
CA ALA A 239 20.72 -16.34 18.11
C ALA A 239 22.24 -16.50 18.09
N GLY A 240 22.86 -16.41 16.91
CA GLY A 240 24.31 -16.43 16.73
C GLY A 240 25.03 -15.26 17.44
N LEU A 241 24.50 -14.04 17.35
CA LEU A 241 25.01 -12.89 18.12
C LEU A 241 24.93 -13.18 19.62
N ILE A 242 23.78 -13.62 20.11
CA ILE A 242 23.59 -13.83 21.55
C ILE A 242 24.53 -14.91 22.09
N GLN A 243 24.69 -16.02 21.35
CA GLN A 243 25.65 -17.06 21.68
C GLN A 243 27.08 -16.52 21.71
N HIS A 244 27.46 -15.69 20.73
CA HIS A 244 28.78 -15.05 20.68
C HIS A 244 29.03 -14.15 21.89
N MET A 245 28.02 -13.40 22.31
CA MET A 245 28.11 -12.50 23.47
C MET A 245 28.09 -13.24 24.82
N GLY A 246 27.82 -14.56 24.83
CA GLY A 246 27.75 -15.38 26.03
C GLY A 246 26.65 -14.93 27.01
N ALA A 247 25.61 -14.26 26.53
CA ALA A 247 24.54 -13.78 27.39
C ALA A 247 23.72 -14.97 27.92
N LYS A 248 23.53 -15.02 29.24
CA LYS A 248 22.72 -16.02 29.94
C LYS A 248 21.62 -15.32 30.76
N ASN A 249 20.50 -16.01 30.98
CA ASN A 249 19.42 -15.65 31.92
C ASN A 249 18.56 -14.43 31.55
N GLY A 250 17.97 -14.40 30.35
CA GLY A 250 17.02 -13.34 29.96
C GLY A 250 17.66 -11.95 29.84
N ARG A 251 19.00 -11.90 29.69
CA ARG A 251 19.73 -10.67 29.39
C ARG A 251 19.59 -10.35 27.91
N GLY A 252 18.75 -9.38 27.58
CA GLY A 252 18.74 -8.73 26.27
C GLY A 252 19.93 -7.79 26.09
N ILE A 253 20.14 -7.35 24.85
CA ILE A 253 21.17 -6.34 24.50
C ILE A 253 21.03 -5.05 25.31
N THR A 254 19.83 -4.75 25.82
CA THR A 254 19.49 -3.58 26.66
C THR A 254 20.29 -3.49 27.95
N LYS A 255 20.91 -4.61 28.36
CA LYS A 255 21.71 -4.72 29.60
C LYS A 255 23.21 -4.85 29.31
N PHE A 256 23.64 -4.70 28.04
CA PHE A 256 25.04 -4.77 27.68
C PHE A 256 25.78 -3.52 28.16
N ASP A 257 26.97 -3.73 28.74
CA ASP A 257 27.88 -2.63 29.02
C ASP A 257 28.51 -2.05 27.73
N THR A 258 29.30 -0.99 27.87
CA THR A 258 29.92 -0.33 26.70
C THR A 258 30.82 -1.25 25.89
N LYS A 259 31.56 -2.16 26.54
CA LYS A 259 32.46 -3.10 25.87
C LYS A 259 31.64 -4.15 25.10
N GLN A 260 30.59 -4.66 25.72
CA GLN A 260 29.68 -5.61 25.08
C GLN A 260 28.94 -5.00 23.89
N LEU A 261 28.54 -3.72 23.97
CA LEU A 261 27.96 -3.01 22.82
C LEU A 261 28.95 -2.82 21.67
N ASP A 262 30.23 -2.58 21.97
CA ASP A 262 31.28 -2.49 20.97
C ASP A 262 31.55 -3.83 20.27
N GLU A 263 31.56 -4.92 21.03
CA GLU A 263 31.69 -6.28 20.50
C GLU A 263 30.46 -6.67 19.65
N ALA A 264 29.25 -6.37 20.12
CA ALA A 264 28.01 -6.60 19.36
C ALA A 264 27.98 -5.78 18.06
N ALA A 265 28.38 -4.51 18.10
CA ALA A 265 28.49 -3.65 16.91
C ALA A 265 29.47 -4.24 15.89
N LYS A 266 30.64 -4.72 16.35
CA LYS A 266 31.64 -5.38 15.49
C LYS A 266 31.10 -6.67 14.89
N TRP A 267 30.42 -7.51 15.69
CA TRP A 267 29.85 -8.76 15.21
C TRP A 267 28.79 -8.52 14.13
N LEU A 268 27.82 -7.64 14.40
CA LEU A 268 26.76 -7.29 13.45
C LEU A 268 27.31 -6.65 12.18
N ALA A 269 28.31 -5.76 12.30
CA ALA A 269 28.95 -5.16 11.14
C ALA A 269 29.70 -6.20 10.28
N ASN A 270 30.22 -7.29 10.88
CA ASN A 270 30.97 -8.31 10.16
C ASN A 270 30.10 -9.47 9.65
N SER A 271 28.87 -9.64 10.16
CA SER A 271 27.96 -10.72 9.75
C SER A 271 27.32 -10.49 8.37
N THR A 272 27.43 -9.29 7.81
CA THR A 272 26.93 -8.98 6.47
C THR A 272 27.84 -8.02 5.71
N PRO A 273 28.05 -8.20 4.39
CA PRO A 273 28.70 -7.19 3.55
C PRO A 273 27.83 -5.97 3.24
N ALA A 274 26.54 -6.00 3.59
CA ALA A 274 25.58 -4.92 3.32
C ALA A 274 26.03 -3.55 3.84
N ALA A 275 25.81 -2.50 3.05
CA ALA A 275 26.09 -1.12 3.46
C ALA A 275 25.04 -0.58 4.46
N ALA A 276 23.82 -1.10 4.37
CA ALA A 276 22.73 -0.85 5.30
C ALA A 276 22.03 -2.17 5.61
N PHE A 277 21.72 -2.42 6.87
CA PHE A 277 21.06 -3.65 7.28
C PHE A 277 20.13 -3.40 8.47
N SER A 278 19.23 -4.36 8.67
CA SER A 278 18.30 -4.38 9.78
C SER A 278 18.28 -5.75 10.42
N VAL A 279 17.54 -5.82 11.50
CA VAL A 279 17.29 -6.99 12.30
C VAL A 279 15.78 -7.04 12.56
N ASP A 280 15.16 -8.18 12.25
CA ASP A 280 13.76 -8.47 12.56
C ASP A 280 13.72 -9.39 13.78
N PHE A 281 13.27 -8.88 14.93
CA PHE A 281 13.20 -9.68 16.15
C PHE A 281 11.76 -9.83 16.61
N GLU A 282 11.16 -10.96 16.27
CA GLU A 282 10.07 -11.44 17.10
C GLU A 282 10.67 -11.94 18.42
N PRO A 283 10.04 -11.69 19.58
CA PRO A 283 10.56 -12.20 20.85
C PRO A 283 10.71 -13.72 20.72
N GLY A 284 11.95 -14.20 20.87
CA GLY A 284 12.21 -15.64 21.01
C GLY A 284 11.36 -16.21 22.15
N ASN A 285 11.15 -17.53 22.15
CA ASN A 285 10.47 -18.13 23.28
C ASN A 285 11.26 -17.78 24.55
N VAL A 286 10.58 -17.40 25.64
CA VAL A 286 11.25 -17.06 26.91
C VAL A 286 12.15 -18.22 27.37
N ASP A 287 11.79 -19.45 26.97
CA ASP A 287 12.54 -20.68 27.18
C ASP A 287 13.90 -20.73 26.46
N ASP A 288 14.13 -19.93 25.42
CA ASP A 288 15.39 -19.85 24.68
C ASP A 288 16.50 -19.15 25.50
N GLY A 289 16.15 -18.60 26.68
CA GLY A 289 17.09 -18.03 27.64
C GLY A 289 17.60 -16.63 27.28
N TRP A 290 17.15 -16.07 26.16
CA TRP A 290 17.45 -14.71 25.69
C TRP A 290 16.25 -14.11 24.94
N HIS A 291 16.01 -12.81 25.10
CA HIS A 291 15.03 -12.05 24.31
C HIS A 291 15.42 -10.56 24.26
N TRP A 292 14.88 -9.83 23.29
CA TRP A 292 14.97 -8.37 23.25
C TRP A 292 13.91 -7.80 24.19
N ASP A 293 14.34 -7.29 25.34
CA ASP A 293 13.44 -6.66 26.32
C ASP A 293 13.03 -5.27 25.81
N MET A 294 12.04 -5.24 24.90
CA MET A 294 11.45 -4.01 24.37
C MET A 294 10.75 -3.18 25.46
N GLY A 295 10.40 -3.80 26.60
CA GLY A 295 9.83 -3.13 27.76
C GLY A 295 10.88 -2.45 28.65
N ASP A 296 12.17 -2.70 28.43
CA ASP A 296 13.25 -2.07 29.20
C ASP A 296 13.32 -0.57 28.88
N PRO A 297 13.31 0.32 29.89
CA PRO A 297 13.42 1.77 29.69
C PRO A 297 14.67 2.21 28.91
N ASN A 298 15.73 1.39 28.88
CA ASN A 298 16.97 1.68 28.16
C ASN A 298 16.97 1.17 26.72
N PHE A 299 15.91 0.50 26.25
CA PHE A 299 15.87 -0.12 24.94
C PHE A 299 16.18 0.87 23.81
N ARG A 300 15.46 2.00 23.76
CA ARG A 300 15.69 3.07 22.77
C ARG A 300 17.15 3.56 22.79
N LYS A 301 17.66 3.89 23.99
CA LYS A 301 19.02 4.41 24.14
C LYS A 301 20.05 3.38 23.65
N THR A 302 19.84 2.12 23.98
CA THR A 302 20.71 1.02 23.55
C THR A 302 20.72 0.86 22.02
N MET A 303 19.55 0.96 21.38
CA MET A 303 19.45 0.88 19.92
C MET A 303 20.19 2.03 19.23
N TYR A 304 20.02 3.23 19.77
CA TYR A 304 20.76 4.40 19.32
C TYR A 304 22.27 4.19 19.48
N ASP A 305 22.73 3.81 20.67
CA ASP A 305 24.15 3.61 20.98
C ASP A 305 24.80 2.53 20.10
N LEU A 306 24.07 1.43 19.84
CA LEU A 306 24.51 0.36 18.95
C LEU A 306 24.63 0.84 17.50
N SER A 307 23.59 1.51 16.98
CA SER A 307 23.60 2.07 15.63
C SER A 307 24.71 3.11 15.43
N GLU A 308 24.95 3.95 16.44
CA GLU A 308 26.02 4.95 16.43
C GLU A 308 27.39 4.27 16.36
N ARG A 309 27.63 3.22 17.15
CA ARG A 309 28.89 2.46 17.13
C ARG A 309 29.13 1.80 15.78
N ILE A 310 28.11 1.15 15.22
CA ILE A 310 28.18 0.54 13.89
C ILE A 310 28.54 1.60 12.85
N TYR A 311 27.90 2.77 12.89
CA TYR A 311 28.18 3.85 11.95
C TYR A 311 29.59 4.44 12.13
N LYS A 312 29.93 4.90 13.34
CA LYS A 312 31.19 5.61 13.60
C LYS A 312 32.43 4.72 13.46
N LYS A 313 32.33 3.42 13.76
CA LYS A 313 33.46 2.48 13.72
C LYS A 313 33.56 1.68 12.42
N HIS A 314 32.43 1.42 11.75
CA HIS A 314 32.38 0.50 10.60
C HIS A 314 31.76 1.12 9.34
N GLY A 315 31.24 2.36 9.40
CA GLY A 315 30.69 3.07 8.25
C GLY A 315 29.39 2.47 7.70
N LYS A 316 28.72 1.59 8.46
CA LYS A 316 27.47 0.92 8.06
C LYS A 316 26.26 1.57 8.70
N LEU A 317 25.11 1.47 8.04
CA LEU A 317 23.84 1.96 8.56
C LEU A 317 23.06 0.78 9.16
N PHE A 318 22.63 0.94 10.41
CA PHE A 318 21.90 -0.08 11.15
C PHE A 318 20.62 0.52 11.73
N TYR A 319 19.52 -0.19 11.57
CA TYR A 319 18.29 0.07 12.31
C TYR A 319 17.69 -1.23 12.83
N SER A 320 16.88 -1.14 13.89
CA SER A 320 16.10 -2.25 14.41
C SER A 320 14.64 -2.12 13.95
N TRP A 321 14.09 -3.22 13.42
CA TRP A 321 12.74 -3.28 12.87
C TRP A 321 11.64 -3.00 13.91
N ILE A 322 11.85 -3.50 15.12
CA ILE A 322 10.92 -3.38 16.27
C ILE A 322 11.28 -2.24 17.23
N SER A 323 12.18 -1.34 16.80
CA SER A 323 12.65 -0.25 17.65
C SER A 323 11.52 0.71 18.02
N GLU A 324 11.73 1.52 19.06
CA GLU A 324 10.79 2.58 19.33
C GLU A 324 10.73 3.59 18.16
N PRO A 325 9.55 4.13 17.83
CA PRO A 325 9.38 5.15 16.81
C PRO A 325 10.07 6.47 17.16
N LEU A 326 10.33 7.30 16.16
CA LEU A 326 10.81 8.66 16.35
C LEU A 326 9.82 9.48 17.18
N THR A 327 10.32 10.29 18.11
CA THR A 327 9.50 11.19 18.94
C THR A 327 10.02 12.61 18.93
N PHE A 328 9.13 13.58 19.12
CA PHE A 328 9.46 15.00 19.28
C PHE A 328 8.31 15.74 19.97
N ASP A 329 8.60 16.90 20.54
CA ASP A 329 7.60 17.77 21.12
C ASP A 329 7.26 18.94 20.19
N PHE A 330 5.99 19.30 20.14
CA PHE A 330 5.49 20.47 19.42
C PHE A 330 4.29 21.06 20.16
N GLN A 331 4.36 22.35 20.49
CA GLN A 331 3.27 23.09 21.18
C GLN A 331 2.71 22.38 22.42
N GLY A 332 3.59 21.84 23.26
CA GLY A 332 3.21 21.15 24.50
C GLY A 332 2.66 19.74 24.32
N GLN A 333 2.69 19.19 23.10
CA GLN A 333 2.30 17.81 22.80
C GLN A 333 3.49 17.00 22.28
N THR A 334 3.59 15.74 22.72
CA THR A 334 4.59 14.79 22.21
C THR A 334 4.02 13.99 21.03
N PHE A 335 4.70 14.03 19.90
CA PHE A 335 4.42 13.29 18.68
C PHE A 335 5.27 12.04 18.59
N ARG A 336 4.72 11.01 17.95
CA ARG A 336 5.36 9.71 17.73
C ARG A 336 5.14 9.33 16.26
N LEU A 337 6.21 9.19 15.50
CA LEU A 337 6.20 8.84 14.07
C LEU A 337 6.71 7.41 13.90
N ASP A 338 5.96 6.57 13.19
CA ASP A 338 6.09 5.09 13.06
C ASP A 338 5.12 4.28 13.93
N GLY A 339 4.92 3.02 13.55
CA GLY A 339 3.91 2.12 14.15
C GLY A 339 2.48 2.50 13.72
N TYR A 340 1.53 2.47 14.66
CA TYR A 340 0.12 2.84 14.42
C TYR A 340 -0.05 4.27 13.89
N ALA A 341 0.92 5.17 14.12
CA ALA A 341 0.89 6.53 13.58
C ALA A 341 1.01 6.59 12.04
N ASN A 342 1.39 5.50 11.39
CA ASN A 342 1.42 5.38 9.93
C ASN A 342 0.03 5.10 9.34
N ASP A 343 -0.94 4.70 10.17
CA ASP A 343 -2.27 4.29 9.73
C ASP A 343 -3.23 5.48 9.69
N SER A 344 -3.05 6.49 10.55
CA SER A 344 -3.99 7.61 10.72
C SER A 344 -3.34 8.96 11.08
N TRP A 345 -4.09 10.04 10.94
CA TRP A 345 -3.79 11.36 11.55
C TRP A 345 -4.44 11.54 12.94
N SER A 346 -5.38 10.69 13.32
CA SER A 346 -6.07 10.71 14.60
C SER A 346 -5.49 9.64 15.51
N GLY A 347 -4.84 10.08 16.58
CA GLY A 347 -4.19 9.21 17.54
C GLY A 347 -3.64 9.98 18.73
N GLY A 348 -3.87 9.49 19.96
CA GLY A 348 -3.34 10.09 21.19
C GLY A 348 -3.73 11.56 21.38
N LYS A 349 -5.02 11.87 21.19
CA LYS A 349 -5.65 13.21 21.24
C LYS A 349 -5.21 14.21 20.16
N LYS A 350 -4.45 13.76 19.16
CA LYS A 350 -4.04 14.57 18.00
C LYS A 350 -5.00 14.37 16.83
N ASN A 351 -5.04 15.34 15.94
CA ASN A 351 -5.77 15.30 14.69
C ASN A 351 -4.92 15.88 13.54
N ILE A 352 -5.49 15.87 12.33
CA ILE A 352 -4.81 16.34 11.12
C ILE A 352 -4.31 17.80 11.19
N ASP A 353 -4.98 18.67 11.95
CA ASP A 353 -4.60 20.07 12.10
C ASP A 353 -3.34 20.25 12.95
N ASP A 354 -3.13 19.35 13.93
CA ASP A 354 -1.89 19.30 14.69
C ASP A 354 -0.69 18.98 13.78
N TYR A 355 -0.86 18.04 12.84
CA TYR A 355 0.17 17.72 11.84
C TYR A 355 0.40 18.86 10.85
N LEU A 356 -0.66 19.53 10.38
CA LEU A 356 -0.53 20.71 9.54
C LEU A 356 0.20 21.85 10.24
N ALA A 357 -0.05 22.07 11.53
CA ALA A 357 0.65 23.08 12.32
C ALA A 357 2.16 22.81 12.41
N ILE A 358 2.59 21.54 12.48
CA ILE A 358 4.01 21.16 12.43
C ILE A 358 4.64 21.57 11.10
N HIS A 359 3.97 21.29 9.97
CA HIS A 359 4.47 21.68 8.65
C HIS A 359 4.61 23.18 8.49
N GLN A 360 3.66 23.93 9.05
CA GLN A 360 3.66 25.40 9.01
C GLN A 360 4.76 26.01 9.87
N ASN A 361 5.07 25.40 11.02
CA ASN A 361 5.96 25.98 12.03
C ASN A 361 7.05 25.01 12.50
N PRO A 362 7.87 24.42 11.61
CA PRO A 362 8.82 23.37 11.97
C PRO A 362 9.88 23.82 12.99
N LYS A 363 10.17 25.12 13.06
CA LYS A 363 11.13 25.70 14.01
C LYS A 363 10.70 25.55 15.47
N LEU A 364 9.43 25.27 15.74
CA LEU A 364 8.91 25.06 17.08
C LEU A 364 9.02 23.60 17.55
N VAL A 365 9.49 22.70 16.69
CA VAL A 365 9.77 21.30 17.06
C VAL A 365 10.96 21.25 18.02
N GLN A 366 10.81 20.53 19.13
CA GLN A 366 11.81 20.39 20.19
C GLN A 366 11.96 18.92 20.60
N ASN A 367 12.98 18.63 21.40
CA ASN A 367 13.21 17.32 22.03
C ASN A 367 13.13 16.13 21.05
N ILE A 368 13.69 16.30 19.85
CA ILE A 368 13.70 15.26 18.82
C ILE A 368 14.55 14.08 19.31
N GLN A 369 13.94 12.91 19.40
CA GLN A 369 14.60 11.65 19.73
C GLN A 369 14.45 10.69 18.56
N ILE A 370 15.57 10.38 17.92
CA ILE A 370 15.63 9.38 16.85
C ILE A 370 16.08 8.03 17.44
N PRO A 371 15.50 6.90 16.98
CA PRO A 371 15.87 5.58 17.51
C PRO A 371 17.21 5.06 17.01
N HIS A 372 17.72 5.58 15.89
CA HIS A 372 18.95 5.11 15.27
C HIS A 372 19.79 6.29 14.75
N TYR A 373 21.10 6.15 14.85
CA TYR A 373 22.08 7.10 14.36
C TYR A 373 22.23 6.98 12.85
N GLY A 374 22.06 8.09 12.12
CA GLY A 374 22.38 8.18 10.69
C GLY A 374 21.39 7.54 9.72
N ILE A 375 20.39 6.77 10.19
CA ILE A 375 19.35 6.16 9.34
C ILE A 375 17.97 6.23 9.98
N MET A 376 16.95 6.42 9.14
CA MET A 376 15.54 6.23 9.45
C MET A 376 14.88 5.40 8.36
N MET A 377 13.74 4.78 8.66
CA MET A 377 12.91 4.11 7.67
C MET A 377 11.76 5.04 7.23
N ALA A 378 11.29 4.92 6.00
CA ALA A 378 9.98 5.35 5.53
C ALA A 378 9.41 4.27 4.60
N GLY A 379 8.14 4.35 4.23
CA GLY A 379 7.50 3.33 3.38
C GLY A 379 6.22 2.77 3.99
N PHE A 380 5.67 1.73 3.37
CA PHE A 380 4.33 1.21 3.64
C PHE A 380 4.31 -0.32 3.64
N GLY A 381 3.28 -0.91 4.26
CA GLY A 381 3.16 -2.36 4.42
C GLY A 381 2.21 -2.86 5.50
N TYR A 382 1.98 -2.05 6.53
CA TYR A 382 1.19 -2.45 7.70
C TYR A 382 -0.06 -1.59 7.87
N THR A 383 -0.48 -0.94 6.80
CA THR A 383 -1.63 -0.02 6.74
C THR A 383 -2.80 -0.69 6.03
N SER A 384 -4.03 -0.49 6.51
CA SER A 384 -5.19 -1.03 5.80
C SER A 384 -5.56 -0.16 4.59
N SER A 385 -5.82 -0.78 3.44
CA SER A 385 -6.43 -0.14 2.27
C SER A 385 -7.93 -0.42 2.19
N THR A 386 -8.42 -1.38 2.98
CA THR A 386 -9.81 -1.83 2.97
C THR A 386 -10.63 -1.30 4.14
N VAL A 387 -10.02 -1.23 5.32
CA VAL A 387 -10.62 -0.79 6.57
C VAL A 387 -10.21 0.65 6.87
N ASN A 388 -11.20 1.51 7.09
CA ASN A 388 -10.99 2.91 7.44
C ASN A 388 -10.39 3.08 8.83
N THR A 389 -9.66 4.18 9.01
CA THR A 389 -9.18 4.65 10.31
C THR A 389 -10.14 5.65 10.94
N ASP A 390 -9.85 5.99 12.19
CA ASP A 390 -10.59 6.96 13.00
C ASP A 390 -10.71 8.35 12.34
N ASP A 391 -9.83 8.68 11.38
CA ASP A 391 -9.84 9.94 10.63
C ASP A 391 -11.11 10.16 9.80
N SER A 392 -11.86 9.10 9.57
CA SER A 392 -13.02 9.11 8.68
C SER A 392 -14.35 8.88 9.39
N GLN A 393 -14.39 8.70 10.72
CA GLN A 393 -15.61 8.30 11.44
C GLN A 393 -16.81 9.24 11.21
N THR A 394 -16.58 10.52 10.91
CA THR A 394 -17.66 11.49 10.65
C THR A 394 -18.15 11.51 9.20
N GLN A 395 -17.55 10.71 8.31
CA GLN A 395 -17.89 10.70 6.89
C GLN A 395 -19.19 9.90 6.64
N PRO A 396 -20.00 10.32 5.65
CA PRO A 396 -21.19 9.58 5.25
C PRO A 396 -20.87 8.16 4.76
N ALA A 397 -21.83 7.24 4.90
CA ALA A 397 -21.72 5.84 4.49
C ALA A 397 -21.35 5.60 3.01
N HIS A 398 -21.56 6.56 2.11
CA HIS A 398 -21.22 6.42 0.69
C HIS A 398 -19.77 6.84 0.36
N VAL A 399 -19.01 7.33 1.34
CA VAL A 399 -17.59 7.71 1.19
C VAL A 399 -16.72 6.56 1.69
N TRP A 400 -15.65 6.22 0.97
CA TRP A 400 -14.67 5.23 1.41
C TRP A 400 -13.26 5.81 1.27
N LYS A 401 -12.60 6.11 2.40
CA LYS A 401 -11.32 6.83 2.43
C LYS A 401 -10.09 5.93 2.59
N ALA A 402 -10.25 4.69 3.04
CA ALA A 402 -9.15 3.78 3.33
C ALA A 402 -8.13 3.67 2.17
N PRO A 403 -8.56 3.51 0.89
CA PRO A 403 -7.62 3.42 -0.23
C PRO A 403 -6.77 4.67 -0.46
N VAL A 404 -7.23 5.85 -0.01
CA VAL A 404 -6.53 7.14 -0.16
C VAL A 404 -5.75 7.51 1.10
N ASN A 405 -6.25 7.11 2.27
CA ASN A 405 -5.63 7.42 3.55
C ASN A 405 -4.20 6.86 3.63
N TRP A 406 -4.02 5.54 3.47
CA TRP A 406 -2.69 4.92 3.56
C TRP A 406 -1.67 5.60 2.64
N TYR A 407 -2.11 5.96 1.43
CA TYR A 407 -1.27 6.58 0.41
C TYR A 407 -0.81 7.97 0.83
N LEU A 408 -1.75 8.86 1.17
CA LEU A 408 -1.41 10.23 1.56
C LEU A 408 -0.66 10.27 2.89
N ARG A 409 -1.02 9.40 3.85
CA ARG A 409 -0.34 9.34 5.14
C ARG A 409 1.09 8.86 4.99
N ASN A 410 1.34 7.84 4.16
CA ASN A 410 2.69 7.38 3.87
C ASN A 410 3.59 8.49 3.28
N LEU A 411 3.07 9.26 2.32
CA LEU A 411 3.79 10.37 1.71
C LEU A 411 4.06 11.50 2.71
N ASP A 412 3.07 11.81 3.55
CA ASP A 412 3.17 12.80 4.63
C ASP A 412 4.23 12.41 5.67
N MET A 413 4.31 11.12 6.01
CA MET A 413 5.31 10.58 6.92
C MET A 413 6.74 10.81 6.43
N LEU A 414 6.99 10.71 5.11
CA LEU A 414 8.29 11.07 4.55
C LEU A 414 8.59 12.56 4.72
N ASN A 415 7.60 13.44 4.49
CA ASN A 415 7.76 14.87 4.67
C ASN A 415 8.05 15.22 6.13
N LEU A 416 7.26 14.71 7.07
CA LEU A 416 7.45 14.91 8.50
C LEU A 416 8.82 14.42 8.96
N LYS A 417 9.23 13.21 8.60
CA LYS A 417 10.56 12.68 8.94
C LYS A 417 11.67 13.54 8.38
N SER A 418 11.54 13.99 7.13
CA SER A 418 12.54 14.85 6.49
C SER A 418 12.65 16.22 7.16
N LEU A 419 11.54 16.70 7.73
CA LEU A 419 11.42 17.99 8.40
C LEU A 419 12.02 17.97 9.81
N VAL A 420 11.74 16.91 10.59
CA VAL A 420 12.11 16.85 12.02
C VAL A 420 13.45 16.19 12.28
N THR A 421 13.97 15.37 11.38
CA THR A 421 15.25 14.66 11.62
C THR A 421 16.46 15.46 11.13
N PRO A 422 17.62 15.36 11.81
CA PRO A 422 18.84 16.06 11.41
C PRO A 422 19.28 15.76 9.95
N PRO A 423 19.87 16.73 9.22
CA PRO A 423 20.20 16.57 7.80
C PRO A 423 21.11 15.39 7.44
N HIS A 424 21.98 14.96 8.37
CA HIS A 424 22.90 13.84 8.14
C HIS A 424 22.22 12.47 8.15
N VAL A 425 20.99 12.38 8.67
CA VAL A 425 20.24 11.12 8.74
C VAL A 425 19.69 10.78 7.35
N LYS A 426 20.05 9.60 6.84
CA LYS A 426 19.52 9.08 5.57
C LYS A 426 18.21 8.35 5.78
N ILE A 427 17.40 8.21 4.73
CA ILE A 427 16.11 7.52 4.80
C ILE A 427 16.16 6.28 3.89
N LEU A 428 15.95 5.11 4.47
CA LEU A 428 15.68 3.88 3.76
C LEU A 428 14.18 3.82 3.45
N ASN A 429 13.83 3.63 2.19
CA ASN A 429 12.46 3.36 1.79
C ASN A 429 12.22 1.84 1.84
N PHE A 430 11.42 1.35 2.77
CA PHE A 430 11.09 -0.07 2.89
C PHE A 430 9.65 -0.29 2.44
N ILE A 431 9.46 -1.11 1.41
CA ILE A 431 8.15 -1.31 0.80
C ILE A 431 7.72 -2.77 0.92
N TRP A 432 6.53 -2.94 1.47
CA TRP A 432 5.75 -4.16 1.40
C TRP A 432 4.45 -3.85 0.65
N PRO A 433 4.22 -4.48 -0.52
CA PRO A 433 3.12 -4.08 -1.41
C PRO A 433 1.75 -4.62 -0.99
N HIS A 434 1.57 -5.10 0.24
CA HIS A 434 0.32 -5.67 0.73
C HIS A 434 -0.17 -4.96 1.99
N GLU A 435 -1.47 -5.03 2.28
CA GLU A 435 -1.97 -4.67 3.60
C GLU A 435 -1.75 -5.81 4.59
N ASP A 436 -1.26 -5.49 5.79
CA ASP A 436 -1.14 -6.45 6.88
C ASP A 436 -2.19 -6.24 7.98
N LYS A 437 -2.78 -5.04 8.06
CA LYS A 437 -3.75 -4.67 9.09
C LYS A 437 -5.17 -4.48 8.56
N PRO A 438 -6.20 -4.75 9.39
CA PRO A 438 -6.07 -5.42 10.68
C PRO A 438 -5.77 -6.92 10.44
N GLN A 439 -5.00 -7.55 11.34
CA GLN A 439 -4.46 -8.92 11.16
C GLN A 439 -5.57 -9.99 11.02
N ASP A 440 -6.76 -9.63 11.45
CA ASP A 440 -7.96 -10.42 11.59
C ASP A 440 -9.06 -10.00 10.60
N ALA A 441 -8.75 -9.12 9.63
CA ALA A 441 -9.65 -8.85 8.52
C ALA A 441 -9.94 -10.15 7.76
N ARG A 442 -11.22 -10.41 7.47
CA ARG A 442 -11.62 -11.53 6.59
C ARG A 442 -11.19 -11.23 5.15
N ARG A 443 -10.08 -11.84 4.74
CA ARG A 443 -9.46 -11.75 3.42
C ARG A 443 -10.11 -12.74 2.43
N SER A 444 -10.03 -12.47 1.13
CA SER A 444 -10.63 -13.32 0.08
C SER A 444 -10.10 -14.76 0.12
N TYR A 445 -11.00 -15.73 0.11
CA TYR A 445 -10.69 -17.10 -0.34
C TYR A 445 -10.83 -17.26 -1.86
N THR A 446 -11.11 -16.19 -2.60
CA THR A 446 -11.49 -16.25 -4.02
C THR A 446 -10.34 -16.51 -4.98
N ARG A 447 -9.10 -16.54 -4.49
CA ARG A 447 -7.93 -16.66 -5.36
C ARG A 447 -7.63 -18.11 -5.68
N ARG A 448 -8.10 -18.54 -6.85
CA ARG A 448 -7.93 -19.88 -7.39
C ARG A 448 -7.28 -19.83 -8.77
N PHE A 449 -6.26 -20.65 -9.02
CA PHE A 449 -5.57 -20.70 -10.31
C PHE A 449 -5.00 -22.09 -10.58
N LYS A 450 -4.80 -22.42 -11.86
CA LYS A 450 -4.04 -23.62 -12.26
C LYS A 450 -2.58 -23.41 -11.90
N ILE A 451 -1.83 -24.47 -11.62
CA ILE A 451 -0.40 -24.37 -11.26
C ILE A 451 0.56 -24.85 -12.37
N GLY A 452 0.02 -25.34 -13.49
CA GLY A 452 0.82 -25.77 -14.64
C GLY A 452 1.40 -27.18 -14.47
N ASN A 453 2.52 -27.48 -15.13
CA ASN A 453 3.23 -28.78 -15.03
C ASN A 453 2.35 -30.03 -15.22
N ASN A 454 1.40 -29.97 -16.16
CA ASN A 454 0.44 -31.04 -16.48
C ASN A 454 -0.51 -31.44 -15.33
N THR A 455 -0.56 -30.67 -14.24
CA THR A 455 -1.50 -30.94 -13.15
C THR A 455 -2.93 -30.71 -13.61
N GLN A 456 -3.86 -31.55 -13.16
CA GLN A 456 -5.27 -31.48 -13.60
C GLN A 456 -6.16 -30.62 -12.70
N GLY A 457 -5.64 -30.19 -11.55
CA GLY A 457 -6.35 -29.41 -10.55
C GLY A 457 -5.97 -27.94 -10.49
N HIS A 458 -6.44 -27.31 -9.42
CA HIS A 458 -6.21 -25.89 -9.13
C HIS A 458 -5.73 -25.74 -7.69
N VAL A 459 -4.98 -24.68 -7.44
CA VAL A 459 -4.66 -24.21 -6.10
C VAL A 459 -5.58 -23.07 -5.73
N ARG A 460 -6.08 -23.08 -4.50
CA ARG A 460 -6.73 -21.95 -3.84
C ARG A 460 -5.82 -21.42 -2.73
N GLN A 461 -5.59 -20.11 -2.72
CA GLN A 461 -4.85 -19.44 -1.66
C GLN A 461 -5.76 -19.24 -0.44
N ARG A 462 -5.34 -19.72 0.73
CA ARG A 462 -6.10 -19.66 1.99
C ARG A 462 -5.91 -18.33 2.73
N GLU A 463 -4.73 -17.75 2.64
CA GLU A 463 -4.43 -16.43 3.20
C GLU A 463 -4.01 -15.50 2.06
N ASN A 464 -4.86 -14.52 1.72
CA ASN A 464 -4.61 -13.61 0.60
C ASN A 464 -4.67 -12.15 1.06
N ARG A 465 -3.53 -11.60 1.52
CA ARG A 465 -3.41 -10.17 1.89
C ARG A 465 -3.70 -9.29 0.68
N VAL A 466 -4.55 -8.28 0.79
CA VAL A 466 -4.87 -7.40 -0.35
C VAL A 466 -3.60 -6.64 -0.76
N MET A 467 -3.35 -6.57 -2.06
CA MET A 467 -2.25 -5.80 -2.61
C MET A 467 -2.63 -4.33 -2.68
N TYR A 468 -1.69 -3.44 -2.38
CA TYR A 468 -1.91 -2.02 -2.65
C TYR A 468 -2.02 -1.78 -4.17
N PRO A 469 -2.87 -0.84 -4.61
CA PRO A 469 -3.04 -0.53 -6.01
C PRO A 469 -1.73 -0.20 -6.72
N MET A 470 -1.45 -0.92 -7.80
CA MET A 470 -0.13 -0.92 -8.43
C MET A 470 0.33 0.45 -8.94
N ASN A 471 -0.60 1.25 -9.47
CA ASN A 471 -0.35 2.63 -9.87
C ASN A 471 0.06 3.50 -8.68
N LEU A 472 -0.61 3.35 -7.53
CA LEU A 472 -0.31 4.12 -6.34
C LEU A 472 1.03 3.67 -5.72
N VAL A 473 1.34 2.37 -5.72
CA VAL A 473 2.67 1.87 -5.31
C VAL A 473 3.78 2.53 -6.13
N ARG A 474 3.65 2.53 -7.47
CA ARG A 474 4.62 3.19 -8.37
C ARG A 474 4.75 4.68 -8.03
N ASP A 475 3.62 5.37 -7.92
CA ASP A 475 3.59 6.82 -7.72
C ASP A 475 4.16 7.21 -6.36
N ALA A 476 3.86 6.46 -5.30
CA ALA A 476 4.44 6.66 -3.97
C ALA A 476 5.96 6.49 -3.98
N VAL A 477 6.45 5.39 -4.58
CA VAL A 477 7.89 5.14 -4.68
C VAL A 477 8.59 6.23 -5.47
N PHE A 478 8.01 6.69 -6.59
CA PHE A 478 8.59 7.79 -7.36
C PHE A 478 8.64 9.11 -6.57
N VAL A 479 7.56 9.46 -5.86
CA VAL A 479 7.52 10.63 -4.97
C VAL A 479 8.56 10.51 -3.85
N HIS A 480 8.74 9.32 -3.27
CA HIS A 480 9.80 9.07 -2.30
C HIS A 480 11.18 9.31 -2.90
N LEU A 481 11.45 8.79 -4.09
CA LEU A 481 12.74 8.96 -4.76
C LEU A 481 13.09 10.43 -5.03
N CYS A 482 12.09 11.29 -5.26
CA CYS A 482 12.28 12.74 -5.42
C CYS A 482 12.87 13.40 -4.16
N ASN A 483 12.74 12.80 -2.98
CA ASN A 483 13.37 13.30 -1.77
C ASN A 483 14.88 12.97 -1.77
N PRO A 484 15.78 13.96 -1.62
CA PRO A 484 17.22 13.75 -1.69
C PRO A 484 17.77 12.86 -0.57
N ARG A 485 17.08 12.75 0.57
CA ARG A 485 17.50 11.95 1.73
C ARG A 485 17.24 10.45 1.57
N ILE A 486 16.39 10.06 0.62
CA ILE A 486 16.17 8.65 0.30
C ILE A 486 17.40 8.12 -0.40
N PHE A 487 18.10 7.13 0.16
CA PHE A 487 19.33 6.59 -0.45
C PHE A 487 19.16 5.17 -0.99
N TYR A 488 18.23 4.41 -0.42
CA TYR A 488 17.97 3.04 -0.79
C TYR A 488 16.48 2.76 -0.75
N THR A 489 15.96 2.00 -1.71
CA THR A 489 14.62 1.43 -1.66
C THR A 489 14.72 -0.10 -1.57
N ASN A 490 14.34 -0.65 -0.43
CA ASN A 490 14.24 -2.10 -0.22
C ASN A 490 12.80 -2.56 -0.43
N TYR A 491 12.62 -3.63 -1.18
CA TYR A 491 11.34 -4.30 -1.35
C TYR A 491 11.36 -5.62 -0.61
N TRP A 492 10.35 -5.83 0.22
CA TRP A 492 10.18 -7.13 0.84
C TRP A 492 9.34 -8.03 -0.09
N LEU A 493 9.93 -9.17 -0.46
CA LEU A 493 9.46 -10.08 -1.52
C LEU A 493 9.41 -11.48 -0.91
N PHE A 494 8.24 -12.09 -0.89
CA PHE A 494 8.02 -13.39 -0.24
C PHE A 494 8.61 -14.59 -0.99
N GLY A 495 8.84 -14.48 -2.30
CA GLY A 495 9.20 -15.63 -3.13
C GLY A 495 10.24 -15.32 -4.19
N GLU A 496 11.06 -16.32 -4.51
CA GLU A 496 12.17 -16.19 -5.47
C GLU A 496 11.84 -16.78 -6.85
N SER A 497 10.73 -17.51 -6.96
CA SER A 497 10.34 -18.24 -8.16
C SER A 497 9.11 -17.64 -8.81
N TYR A 498 9.14 -17.49 -10.12
CA TYR A 498 7.96 -17.19 -10.91
C TYR A 498 7.14 -18.44 -11.28
N ASN A 499 7.57 -19.66 -10.94
CA ASN A 499 6.81 -20.85 -11.32
C ASN A 499 5.66 -21.12 -10.31
N PRO A 500 4.37 -21.06 -10.71
CA PRO A 500 3.25 -21.29 -9.80
C PRO A 500 3.20 -22.70 -9.22
N TYR A 501 3.88 -23.67 -9.84
CA TYR A 501 4.05 -25.00 -9.28
C TYR A 501 4.75 -24.98 -7.91
N GLN A 502 5.57 -23.96 -7.60
CA GLN A 502 6.21 -23.81 -6.29
C GLN A 502 5.22 -23.61 -5.14
N THR A 503 3.98 -23.18 -5.41
CA THR A 503 2.93 -23.08 -4.39
C THR A 503 2.67 -24.41 -3.67
N LEU A 504 2.94 -25.54 -4.32
CA LEU A 504 2.78 -26.87 -3.74
C LEU A 504 3.73 -27.17 -2.57
N ARG A 505 4.81 -26.39 -2.38
CA ARG A 505 5.76 -26.58 -1.27
C ARG A 505 5.11 -26.41 0.11
N TYR A 506 4.17 -25.47 0.21
CA TYR A 506 3.41 -25.14 1.42
C TYR A 506 1.90 -25.37 1.24
N ALA A 507 1.53 -26.38 0.43
CA ALA A 507 0.15 -26.71 0.15
C ALA A 507 -0.35 -27.91 0.96
N ASN A 508 -1.66 -27.94 1.17
CA ASN A 508 -2.41 -29.16 1.42
C ASN A 508 -2.92 -29.72 0.09
N ILE A 509 -2.46 -30.91 -0.31
CA ILE A 509 -2.71 -31.56 -1.60
C ILE A 509 -3.77 -32.64 -1.41
N ASN A 510 -5.02 -32.36 -1.83
CA ASN A 510 -6.16 -33.27 -1.67
C ASN A 510 -6.30 -33.85 -0.25
N GLY A 511 -6.08 -33.03 0.78
CA GLY A 511 -6.16 -33.44 2.18
C GLY A 511 -4.84 -33.96 2.77
N THR A 512 -3.78 -34.13 1.96
CA THR A 512 -2.45 -34.54 2.42
C THR A 512 -1.49 -33.35 2.43
N LEU A 513 -0.85 -33.09 3.57
CA LEU A 513 0.16 -32.02 3.68
C LEU A 513 1.37 -32.29 2.79
N SER A 514 1.87 -31.25 2.14
CA SER A 514 3.10 -31.28 1.35
C SER A 514 4.37 -31.38 2.23
N CYS A 515 5.51 -31.60 1.58
CA CYS A 515 6.81 -31.83 2.20
C CYS A 515 7.25 -30.76 3.20
N LEU A 516 7.12 -29.46 2.91
CA LEU A 516 7.47 -28.43 3.90
C LEU A 516 6.34 -28.20 4.90
N SER A 517 5.08 -28.28 4.49
CA SER A 517 3.94 -28.19 5.42
C SER A 517 3.99 -29.26 6.52
N GLN A 518 4.42 -30.48 6.21
CA GLN A 518 4.62 -31.55 7.19
C GLN A 518 5.69 -31.17 8.24
N ASN A 519 6.78 -30.55 7.80
CA ASN A 519 7.90 -30.17 8.67
C ASN A 519 7.65 -28.84 9.42
N ALA A 520 6.76 -28.00 8.91
CA ALA A 520 6.40 -26.70 9.50
C ALA A 520 5.23 -26.82 10.50
N GLY A 521 5.14 -27.92 11.24
CA GLY A 521 4.09 -28.11 12.25
C GLY A 521 2.67 -28.17 11.68
N GLY A 522 2.51 -28.53 10.40
CA GLY A 522 1.21 -28.59 9.73
C GLY A 522 0.77 -27.28 9.06
N PHE A 523 1.62 -26.24 9.04
CA PHE A 523 1.31 -24.96 8.40
C PHE A 523 1.19 -25.10 6.88
N PHE A 524 0.11 -24.56 6.29
CA PHE A 524 -0.08 -24.46 4.84
C PHE A 524 -0.85 -23.19 4.48
N VAL A 525 -0.52 -22.59 3.34
CA VAL A 525 -1.16 -21.34 2.84
C VAL A 525 -1.90 -21.56 1.52
N TYR A 526 -1.77 -22.76 0.94
CA TYR A 526 -2.40 -23.16 -0.31
C TYR A 526 -3.18 -24.48 -0.13
N GLU A 527 -4.28 -24.62 -0.85
CA GLU A 527 -5.03 -25.86 -0.96
C GLU A 527 -5.10 -26.28 -2.43
N TYR A 528 -4.53 -27.42 -2.77
CA TYR A 528 -4.66 -28.03 -4.08
C TYR A 528 -5.86 -28.98 -4.10
N GLN A 529 -6.71 -28.82 -5.11
CA GLN A 529 -7.84 -29.69 -5.39
C GLN A 529 -7.77 -30.16 -6.85
N GLY A 530 -7.61 -31.47 -7.05
CA GLY A 530 -7.49 -32.08 -8.37
C GLY A 530 -7.69 -33.59 -8.35
N LYS A 531 -7.88 -34.18 -9.54
CA LYS A 531 -8.01 -35.65 -9.70
C LYS A 531 -6.69 -36.39 -9.50
N ASP A 532 -5.58 -35.69 -9.64
CA ASP A 532 -4.21 -36.13 -9.49
C ASP A 532 -3.61 -35.69 -8.16
N THR A 533 -2.50 -36.32 -7.76
CA THR A 533 -1.73 -35.95 -6.57
C THR A 533 -0.33 -35.51 -7.02
N PRO A 534 -0.12 -34.21 -7.31
CA PRO A 534 1.16 -33.73 -7.79
C PRO A 534 2.26 -33.93 -6.74
N ALA A 535 3.46 -34.24 -7.19
CA ALA A 535 4.62 -34.35 -6.31
C ALA A 535 5.02 -32.98 -5.75
N CYS A 536 5.77 -33.00 -4.64
CA CYS A 536 6.39 -31.78 -4.12
C CYS A 536 7.38 -31.20 -5.12
N PRO A 537 7.44 -29.87 -5.27
CA PRO A 537 8.46 -29.22 -6.11
C PRO A 537 9.87 -29.52 -5.61
N LYS A 538 10.79 -29.78 -6.56
CA LYS A 538 12.20 -30.08 -6.25
C LYS A 538 13.04 -28.84 -5.97
N LEU A 539 12.63 -27.68 -6.46
CA LEU A 539 13.38 -26.44 -6.28
C LEU A 539 13.07 -25.88 -4.89
N ASP A 540 14.12 -25.42 -4.23
CA ASP A 540 14.05 -24.76 -2.93
C ASP A 540 13.77 -23.26 -3.09
N GLN A 541 12.60 -22.94 -3.63
CA GLN A 541 12.20 -21.58 -3.99
C GLN A 541 10.72 -21.40 -3.78
N ASP A 542 10.33 -20.27 -3.19
CA ASP A 542 8.93 -19.97 -2.95
C ASP A 542 8.34 -19.16 -4.10
N TYR A 543 7.05 -19.38 -4.34
CA TYR A 543 6.35 -18.73 -5.44
C TYR A 543 6.11 -17.24 -5.14
N VAL A 544 6.52 -16.37 -6.05
CA VAL A 544 6.37 -14.91 -5.91
C VAL A 544 4.91 -14.43 -6.06
N GLY A 545 4.05 -15.19 -6.75
CA GLY A 545 2.62 -14.87 -6.88
C GLY A 545 2.35 -13.46 -7.41
N LYS A 546 1.47 -12.72 -6.72
CA LYS A 546 1.14 -11.34 -7.11
C LYS A 546 2.19 -10.31 -6.75
N ASP A 547 3.15 -10.62 -5.87
CA ASP A 547 4.27 -9.72 -5.53
C ASP A 547 5.02 -9.30 -6.80
N ALA A 548 4.98 -10.14 -7.83
CA ALA A 548 5.51 -9.89 -9.16
C ALA A 548 4.95 -8.60 -9.80
N LEU A 549 3.67 -8.27 -9.59
CA LEU A 549 3.10 -6.99 -10.00
C LEU A 549 3.71 -5.85 -9.18
N GLY A 550 3.88 -6.07 -7.87
CA GLY A 550 4.58 -5.23 -6.88
C GLY A 550 5.93 -4.77 -7.40
N VAL A 551 6.76 -5.76 -7.70
CA VAL A 551 8.09 -5.61 -8.32
C VAL A 551 8.00 -4.81 -9.62
N ALA A 552 6.96 -5.00 -10.42
CA ALA A 552 6.82 -4.24 -11.66
C ALA A 552 6.59 -2.75 -11.43
N ALA A 553 5.68 -2.36 -10.53
CA ALA A 553 5.49 -0.94 -10.21
C ALA A 553 6.74 -0.29 -9.61
N MET A 554 7.47 -1.06 -8.82
CA MET A 554 8.73 -0.65 -8.22
C MET A 554 9.81 -0.38 -9.29
N VAL A 555 9.99 -1.28 -10.25
CA VAL A 555 10.90 -1.06 -11.40
C VAL A 555 10.46 0.15 -12.22
N GLN A 556 9.15 0.28 -12.49
CA GLN A 556 8.59 1.43 -13.22
C GLN A 556 8.86 2.78 -12.52
N ALA A 557 8.76 2.83 -11.19
CA ALA A 557 9.02 4.04 -10.43
C ALA A 557 10.49 4.49 -10.59
N HIS A 558 11.42 3.54 -10.61
CA HIS A 558 12.85 3.81 -10.81
C HIS A 558 13.17 4.15 -12.28
N GLU A 559 12.49 3.50 -13.23
CA GLU A 559 12.54 3.87 -14.66
C GLU A 559 12.08 5.33 -14.86
N LEU A 560 10.98 5.72 -14.20
CA LEU A 560 10.45 7.08 -14.25
C LEU A 560 11.39 8.08 -13.58
N PHE A 561 11.94 7.75 -12.41
CA PHE A 561 12.95 8.58 -11.73
C PHE A 561 14.17 8.83 -12.62
N ALA A 562 14.66 7.79 -13.31
CA ALA A 562 15.80 7.90 -14.20
C ALA A 562 15.59 8.92 -15.33
N LYS A 563 14.36 9.10 -15.82
CA LYS A 563 14.02 10.08 -16.87
C LYS A 563 14.11 11.53 -16.41
N TYR A 564 14.05 11.78 -15.10
CA TYR A 564 14.01 13.13 -14.53
C TYR A 564 15.24 13.50 -13.70
N GLN A 565 16.33 12.74 -13.80
CA GLN A 565 17.60 13.01 -13.08
C GLN A 565 18.21 14.38 -13.38
N GLN A 566 17.90 14.98 -14.54
CA GLN A 566 18.31 16.36 -14.85
C GLN A 566 17.73 17.42 -13.89
N VAL A 567 16.67 17.07 -13.15
CA VAL A 567 16.13 17.85 -12.03
C VAL A 567 16.46 17.18 -10.70
N LEU A 568 16.30 15.85 -10.63
CA LEU A 568 16.40 15.05 -9.40
C LEU A 568 17.82 14.47 -9.18
N ASP A 569 18.82 15.34 -9.04
CA ASP A 569 20.23 14.96 -8.91
C ASP A 569 20.68 14.72 -7.45
N GLY A 570 19.79 14.89 -6.49
CA GLY A 570 20.06 14.83 -5.05
C GLY A 570 20.21 16.22 -4.39
N ASN A 571 20.19 17.31 -5.17
CA ASN A 571 20.30 18.69 -4.66
C ASN A 571 19.02 19.52 -4.90
N GLN A 572 17.98 18.93 -5.48
CA GLN A 572 16.72 19.60 -5.75
C GLN A 572 16.06 20.14 -4.48
N VAL A 573 15.37 21.28 -4.63
CA VAL A 573 14.59 21.94 -3.57
C VAL A 573 13.13 22.06 -3.98
N ARG A 574 12.24 22.22 -3.00
CA ARG A 574 10.82 22.51 -3.28
C ARG A 574 10.62 23.98 -3.62
N GLU A 575 9.73 24.25 -4.57
CA GLU A 575 9.36 25.60 -4.99
C GLU A 575 7.88 25.88 -4.72
N SER A 576 7.57 27.15 -4.47
CA SER A 576 6.22 27.64 -4.20
C SER A 576 5.36 27.67 -5.46
N TYR A 577 4.06 27.48 -5.27
CA TYR A 577 3.09 27.47 -6.36
C TYR A 577 1.70 27.83 -5.84
N VAL A 578 0.78 28.16 -6.74
CA VAL A 578 -0.66 28.10 -6.45
C VAL A 578 -1.34 27.37 -7.59
N PHE A 579 -2.41 26.63 -7.30
CA PHE A 579 -3.11 25.91 -8.36
C PHE A 579 -4.62 25.85 -8.17
N GLU A 580 -5.29 25.68 -9.29
CA GLU A 580 -6.71 25.43 -9.41
C GLU A 580 -6.90 24.12 -10.18
N TYR A 581 -7.99 23.41 -9.90
CA TYR A 581 -8.30 22.14 -10.56
C TYR A 581 -9.79 22.03 -10.87
N GLN A 582 -10.14 21.18 -11.82
CA GLN A 582 -11.50 20.92 -12.23
C GLN A 582 -11.65 19.44 -12.55
N ARG A 583 -12.55 18.75 -11.84
CA ARG A 583 -12.99 17.39 -12.17
C ARG A 583 -14.19 17.42 -13.10
N SER A 584 -14.56 16.26 -13.65
CA SER A 584 -15.63 16.16 -14.65
C SER A 584 -17.02 16.60 -14.16
N HIS A 585 -17.26 16.55 -12.85
CA HIS A 585 -18.52 16.96 -12.23
C HIS A 585 -18.53 18.43 -11.77
N ASN A 586 -17.40 19.15 -11.87
CA ASN A 586 -17.34 20.56 -11.51
C ASN A 586 -17.69 21.46 -12.70
N THR A 587 -18.56 22.44 -12.48
CA THR A 587 -18.92 23.44 -13.50
C THR A 587 -17.86 24.53 -13.67
N LYS A 588 -17.00 24.75 -12.68
CA LYS A 588 -15.92 25.75 -12.68
C LYS A 588 -14.66 25.20 -11.98
N PRO A 589 -13.46 25.71 -12.31
CA PRO A 589 -12.26 25.42 -11.55
C PRO A 589 -12.38 25.80 -10.07
N ILE A 590 -11.82 24.96 -9.20
CA ILE A 590 -11.75 25.13 -7.75
C ILE A 590 -10.32 25.51 -7.40
N LYS A 591 -10.15 26.57 -6.63
CA LYS A 591 -8.85 26.94 -6.06
C LYS A 591 -8.51 26.00 -4.91
N ALA A 592 -7.38 25.30 -5.03
CA ALA A 592 -6.92 24.40 -3.97
C ALA A 592 -6.46 25.19 -2.74
N ILE A 593 -6.74 24.68 -1.54
CA ILE A 593 -6.22 25.24 -0.30
C ILE A 593 -4.76 24.85 -0.20
N TRP A 594 -3.87 25.83 -0.35
CA TRP A 594 -2.43 25.63 -0.39
C TRP A 594 -1.70 26.60 0.54
N GLN A 595 -0.55 26.14 1.05
CA GLN A 595 0.40 26.96 1.80
C GLN A 595 1.83 26.56 1.41
N ASN A 596 2.75 27.52 1.55
CA ASN A 596 4.15 27.33 1.22
C ASN A 596 4.92 26.56 2.32
N ASP A 597 4.54 25.31 2.52
CA ASP A 597 5.17 24.38 3.46
C ASP A 597 5.16 22.95 2.88
N THR A 598 5.48 21.93 3.68
CA THR A 598 5.55 20.52 3.24
C THR A 598 4.33 19.66 3.62
N GLY A 599 3.21 20.27 4.00
CA GLY A 599 1.96 19.62 4.44
C GLY A 599 0.94 19.41 3.33
N GLU A 600 1.36 19.35 2.06
CA GLU A 600 0.45 19.19 0.92
C GLU A 600 -0.39 17.91 0.98
N PHE A 601 0.15 16.80 1.51
CA PHE A 601 -0.56 15.52 1.59
C PHE A 601 -1.62 15.52 2.70
N ALA A 602 -1.27 16.01 3.90
CA ALA A 602 -2.25 16.23 4.97
C ALA A 602 -3.37 17.20 4.53
N ARG A 603 -3.03 18.31 3.84
CA ARG A 603 -4.07 19.23 3.30
C ARG A 603 -4.94 18.58 2.24
N ALA A 604 -4.36 17.78 1.35
CA ALA A 604 -5.12 17.02 0.36
C ALA A 604 -6.15 16.11 1.04
N PHE A 605 -5.75 15.38 2.08
CA PHE A 605 -6.66 14.54 2.85
C PHE A 605 -7.75 15.33 3.58
N LYS A 606 -7.38 16.42 4.26
CA LYS A 606 -8.31 17.28 5.01
C LYS A 606 -9.41 17.85 4.10
N HIS A 607 -9.04 18.27 2.89
CA HIS A 607 -9.93 19.02 2.00
C HIS A 607 -10.47 18.22 0.80
N ASN A 608 -10.18 16.91 0.72
CA ASN A 608 -10.56 16.04 -0.40
C ASN A 608 -10.17 16.62 -1.77
N GLN A 609 -8.97 17.21 -1.83
CA GLN A 609 -8.45 17.93 -3.00
C GLN A 609 -7.18 17.26 -3.55
N PRO A 610 -6.75 17.58 -4.77
CA PRO A 610 -5.44 17.16 -5.28
C PRO A 610 -4.29 17.72 -4.44
N TRP A 611 -3.12 17.10 -4.58
CA TRP A 611 -1.84 17.66 -4.13
C TRP A 611 -0.94 17.98 -5.33
N LEU A 612 0.04 18.86 -5.11
CA LEU A 612 1.02 19.25 -6.12
C LEU A 612 2.40 19.38 -5.46
N GLN A 613 3.48 19.11 -6.19
CA GLN A 613 4.84 19.48 -5.79
C GLN A 613 5.58 20.03 -7.00
N VAL A 614 6.46 21.01 -6.76
CA VAL A 614 7.42 21.48 -7.76
C VAL A 614 8.81 21.30 -7.19
N TRP A 615 9.61 20.46 -7.84
CA TRP A 615 11.02 20.28 -7.53
C TRP A 615 11.85 21.13 -8.49
N LYS A 616 12.81 21.88 -7.97
CA LYS A 616 13.70 22.75 -8.75
C LYS A 616 15.14 22.35 -8.52
N HIS A 617 15.89 22.19 -9.60
CA HIS A 617 17.32 22.05 -9.53
C HIS A 617 17.97 23.43 -9.31
N PRO A 618 18.70 23.67 -8.21
CA PRO A 618 19.16 25.01 -7.84
C PRO A 618 20.14 25.62 -8.86
N LYS A 619 21.04 24.83 -9.45
CA LYS A 619 22.02 25.31 -10.45
C LYS A 619 21.45 25.55 -11.86
N THR A 620 20.57 24.67 -12.35
CA THR A 620 20.06 24.74 -13.74
C THR A 620 18.74 25.49 -13.86
N GLY A 621 18.00 25.67 -12.75
CA GLY A 621 16.67 26.26 -12.74
C GLY A 621 15.58 25.38 -13.36
N LYS A 622 15.91 24.17 -13.85
CA LYS A 622 14.93 23.21 -14.38
C LYS A 622 13.97 22.76 -13.27
N ARG A 623 12.71 22.59 -13.62
CA ARG A 623 11.64 22.23 -12.69
C ARG A 623 10.98 20.92 -13.08
N LEU A 624 10.54 20.16 -12.09
CA LEU A 624 9.70 18.97 -12.24
C LEU A 624 8.40 19.23 -11.48
N LEU A 625 7.29 19.22 -12.21
CA LEU A 625 5.93 19.34 -11.71
C LEU A 625 5.36 17.95 -11.43
N LEU A 626 4.85 17.76 -10.22
CA LEU A 626 4.12 16.58 -9.79
C LEU A 626 2.70 16.98 -9.42
N PHE A 627 1.67 16.34 -9.98
CA PHE A 627 0.28 16.60 -9.63
C PHE A 627 -0.51 15.30 -9.57
N GLN A 628 -1.35 15.13 -8.55
CA GLN A 628 -2.24 13.96 -8.46
C GLN A 628 -3.53 14.30 -7.70
N ASP A 629 -4.65 13.80 -8.21
CA ASP A 629 -5.95 13.87 -7.54
C ASP A 629 -6.38 12.49 -7.06
N ASN A 630 -6.05 12.14 -5.83
CA ASN A 630 -6.39 10.84 -5.25
C ASN A 630 -7.90 10.66 -4.99
N PHE A 631 -8.71 11.71 -5.11
CA PHE A 631 -10.15 11.69 -4.87
C PHE A 631 -10.97 11.72 -6.17
N ALA A 632 -10.31 11.76 -7.33
CA ALA A 632 -10.97 11.58 -8.61
C ALA A 632 -11.37 10.11 -8.81
N ASP A 633 -12.47 9.88 -9.53
CA ASP A 633 -12.85 8.53 -9.94
C ASP A 633 -11.79 7.94 -10.88
N ALA A 634 -11.69 6.61 -10.94
CA ALA A 634 -10.78 5.95 -11.85
C ALA A 634 -11.03 6.44 -13.28
N PHE A 635 -9.97 6.89 -13.96
CA PHE A 635 -10.02 7.41 -15.33
C PHE A 635 -10.84 8.69 -15.53
N GLU A 636 -11.18 9.41 -14.46
CA GLU A 636 -11.86 10.71 -14.57
C GLU A 636 -10.94 11.78 -15.18
N PRO A 637 -11.36 12.49 -16.25
CA PRO A 637 -10.59 13.62 -16.75
C PRO A 637 -10.50 14.74 -15.71
N ILE A 638 -9.29 15.27 -15.51
CA ILE A 638 -8.99 16.38 -14.61
C ILE A 638 -8.23 17.44 -15.40
N THR A 639 -8.64 18.68 -15.27
CA THR A 639 -7.86 19.83 -15.75
C THR A 639 -7.29 20.58 -14.54
N PHE A 640 -6.06 21.05 -14.62
CA PHE A 640 -5.47 21.88 -13.58
C PHE A 640 -4.65 23.01 -14.17
N ASN A 641 -4.58 24.10 -13.41
CA ASN A 641 -3.88 25.33 -13.73
C ASN A 641 -2.96 25.64 -12.56
N VAL A 642 -1.65 25.68 -12.80
CA VAL A 642 -0.65 26.03 -11.78
C VAL A 642 0.09 27.29 -12.19
N VAL A 643 0.36 28.15 -11.21
CA VAL A 643 1.25 29.30 -11.37
C VAL A 643 2.52 29.04 -10.56
N VAL A 644 3.65 28.93 -11.27
CA VAL A 644 4.99 28.77 -10.68
C VAL A 644 5.84 29.92 -11.15
N ASP A 645 6.41 30.70 -10.23
CA ASP A 645 7.30 31.82 -10.58
C ASP A 645 6.66 32.80 -11.60
N GLY A 646 5.35 33.10 -11.40
CA GLY A 646 4.55 33.93 -12.30
C GLY A 646 4.14 33.29 -13.64
N LYS A 647 4.71 32.13 -14.01
CA LYS A 647 4.37 31.39 -15.23
C LYS A 647 3.12 30.52 -15.00
N LYS A 648 2.07 30.77 -15.79
CA LYS A 648 0.84 29.97 -15.81
C LYS A 648 1.02 28.73 -16.67
N ILE A 649 0.66 27.56 -16.13
CA ILE A 649 0.76 26.26 -16.78
C ILE A 649 -0.61 25.59 -16.68
N VAL A 650 -1.22 25.28 -17.83
CA VAL A 650 -2.52 24.60 -17.91
C VAL A 650 -2.32 23.21 -18.47
N ARG A 651 -2.80 22.19 -17.76
CA ARG A 651 -2.61 20.77 -18.10
C ARG A 651 -3.86 19.96 -17.84
N GLN A 652 -3.85 18.76 -18.42
CA GLN A 652 -4.88 17.74 -18.22
C GLN A 652 -4.22 16.45 -17.77
N THR A 653 -4.91 15.72 -16.92
CA THR A 653 -4.54 14.36 -16.48
C THR A 653 -5.81 13.52 -16.31
N ILE A 654 -5.64 12.24 -15.98
CA ILE A 654 -6.72 11.26 -15.94
C ILE A 654 -6.64 10.44 -14.64
N GLY A 655 -7.74 10.44 -13.90
CA GLY A 655 -7.96 9.70 -12.66
C GLY A 655 -6.95 10.09 -11.58
N ASN A 656 -6.68 9.12 -10.69
CA ASN A 656 -5.73 9.26 -9.60
C ASN A 656 -4.28 8.93 -10.01
N GLN A 657 -3.90 9.06 -11.29
CA GLN A 657 -2.53 8.82 -11.73
C GLN A 657 -1.66 10.05 -11.49
N LEU A 658 -0.42 9.84 -11.05
CA LEU A 658 0.55 10.92 -10.92
C LEU A 658 0.90 11.50 -12.29
N TYR A 659 0.60 12.79 -12.47
CA TYR A 659 1.08 13.60 -13.57
C TYR A 659 2.51 14.07 -13.28
N THR A 660 3.40 13.97 -14.26
CA THR A 660 4.80 14.41 -14.17
C THR A 660 5.22 15.17 -15.42
N GLU A 661 5.89 16.32 -15.26
CA GLU A 661 6.37 17.13 -16.39
C GLU A 661 7.59 17.97 -16.01
N VAL A 662 8.57 18.07 -16.90
CA VAL A 662 9.67 19.05 -16.81
C VAL A 662 9.34 20.28 -17.66
N PHE A 663 9.54 21.50 -17.13
CA PHE A 663 9.11 22.75 -17.79
C PHE A 663 9.99 23.97 -17.51
#